data_AF-A0A6M1UF55-F1
#
_entry.id   AF-A0A6M1UF55-F1
#
_cell.length_a   1.000
_cell.length_b   1.000
_cell.length_c   1.000
_cell.angle_alpha   90.00
_cell.angle_beta   90.00
_cell.angle_gamma   90.00
#
_symmetry.space_group_name_H-M   'P 1'
#
loop_
_entity.id
_entity.type
_entity.pdbx_description
1 polymer ?
#
loop_
_entity_poly.entity_id
_entity_poly.type
_entity_poly.pdbx_seq_one_letter_code
_entity_poly.pdbx_strand_id
1 'polypeptide(L)'
;MFELFNAVEFLVLLALVFVWGLTGFAANRFKYAACHNGNVKRWSRLARIGIWAGEVLFCLWFVNMLLVLWLFGWLFVWDRLLVVLPVMALPALWVMRTSMPKLKQADSGHPASLVSIVAPIHTMLIGTMLAAYLVMFAVPAIPDATESTIYPGILLACAGLLWWYQQRRVEKIFHRQPGLAARLLRGTGIAAVLLTVALSGYTWSLAASKFPDTMEMVNHDAVDFGGGTAFAHASLHQGGGHSPVTQGNEAVSVAELTGPRTGVPDKRFTLHAKKQQIRLGSGRMIEAWTFNGQFPGPPLVVNKGDLVEVKLVNIDINQGVTLHWHGVDVPNAEDGVAGMTQDAVMPGESHTYRFVVNETGSHWYHSHQLSSIQVQKGLVGPFIILPENQKRSGSTLDLTTFAHDWATPEGTVTTLDAADTLQRKAVKPGTEVRLRLVNASSETKMFTLNGTAYKVAAIDGNDIHEPGALTDSLLRIGGGGRFDVIFTMPETPVTLALYDENTEVGIVFSKDGQGKAEPLKKGTVFDPTSYGTPAPSPFGPLTVFDRQFTLILDQLYVGNYDGKTAQLWAINGEVFPDTPTLMVEKGDIVKTTFVNRSWADHPLHLHGHHLHVLRKNGKPISGSPLVLDTLLIDPGEMYEVAFAANNPGLWMDHCHNLEHASLGMTMHLAYRNVTTPFVLGGKSGNHPE
;
A
#
# COMPACT_ATOMS: atom_id res chain seq x y z
N MET A 1 1.48 -17.49 -2.29
CA MET A 1 1.26 -18.53 -1.23
C MET A 1 0.56 -17.92 -0.02
N PHE A 2 1.05 -16.80 0.50
CA PHE A 2 0.42 -16.08 1.61
C PHE A 2 -1.04 -15.69 1.34
N GLU A 3 -1.37 -15.25 0.13
CA GLU A 3 -2.74 -14.90 -0.28
C GLU A 3 -3.74 -16.06 -0.05
N LEU A 4 -3.31 -17.31 -0.21
CA LEU A 4 -4.14 -18.48 0.07
C LEU A 4 -4.48 -18.55 1.56
N PHE A 5 -3.53 -18.29 2.45
CA PHE A 5 -3.76 -18.26 3.90
C PHE A 5 -4.72 -17.13 4.29
N ASN A 6 -4.59 -15.95 3.67
CA ASN A 6 -5.52 -14.84 3.84
C ASN A 6 -6.93 -15.18 3.33
N ALA A 7 -7.04 -15.80 2.15
CA ALA A 7 -8.32 -16.23 1.60
C ALA A 7 -8.99 -17.29 2.49
N VAL A 8 -8.22 -18.24 3.01
CA VAL A 8 -8.71 -19.23 3.98
C VAL A 8 -9.18 -18.56 5.25
N GLU A 9 -8.41 -17.64 5.84
CA GLU A 9 -8.83 -16.88 7.03
C GLU A 9 -10.16 -16.16 6.77
N PHE A 10 -10.25 -15.40 5.69
CA PHE A 10 -11.44 -14.65 5.30
C PHE A 10 -12.67 -15.55 5.20
N LEU A 11 -12.57 -16.65 4.45
CA LEU A 11 -13.69 -17.59 4.27
C LEU A 11 -14.07 -18.30 5.58
N VAL A 12 -13.10 -18.65 6.42
CA VAL A 12 -13.35 -19.32 7.71
C VAL A 12 -14.03 -18.37 8.68
N LEU A 13 -13.64 -17.09 8.73
CA LEU A 13 -14.30 -16.08 9.58
C LEU A 13 -15.77 -15.86 9.15
N LEU A 14 -16.04 -15.76 7.85
CA LEU A 14 -17.42 -15.69 7.34
C LEU A 14 -18.23 -16.95 7.70
N ALA A 15 -17.63 -18.13 7.54
CA ALA A 15 -18.26 -19.40 7.91
C ALA A 15 -18.54 -19.49 9.42
N LEU A 16 -17.63 -19.01 10.26
CA LEU A 16 -17.79 -18.94 11.71
C LEU A 16 -18.98 -18.06 12.10
N VAL A 17 -19.08 -16.85 11.57
CA VAL A 17 -20.22 -15.96 11.82
C VAL A 17 -21.54 -16.65 11.42
N PHE A 18 -21.58 -17.28 10.24
CA PHE A 18 -22.77 -17.98 9.75
C PHE A 18 -23.15 -19.18 10.62
N VAL A 19 -22.20 -20.06 10.93
CA VAL A 19 -22.44 -21.28 11.74
C VAL A 19 -22.85 -20.92 13.16
N TRP A 20 -22.20 -19.96 13.81
CA TRP A 20 -22.59 -19.51 15.14
C TRP A 20 -23.92 -18.76 15.13
N GLY A 21 -24.29 -18.10 14.03
CA GLY A 21 -25.62 -17.55 13.80
C GLY A 21 -26.71 -18.62 13.82
N LEU A 22 -26.53 -19.69 13.03
CA LEU A 22 -27.44 -20.85 13.01
C LEU A 22 -27.48 -21.57 14.35
N THR A 23 -26.33 -21.71 15.02
CA THR A 23 -26.21 -22.34 16.34
C THR A 23 -26.94 -21.54 17.40
N GLY A 24 -26.79 -20.22 17.40
CA GLY A 24 -27.53 -19.29 18.26
C GLY A 24 -29.04 -19.34 18.02
N PHE A 25 -29.47 -19.49 16.76
CA PHE A 25 -30.88 -19.72 16.44
C PHE A 25 -31.38 -21.07 16.99
N ALA A 26 -30.64 -22.15 16.79
CA ALA A 26 -30.99 -23.48 17.30
C ALA A 26 -31.06 -23.52 18.84
N ALA A 27 -30.10 -22.90 19.52
CA ALA A 27 -30.10 -22.77 20.99
C ALA A 27 -31.31 -21.97 21.48
N ASN A 28 -31.67 -20.88 20.79
CA ASN A 28 -32.86 -20.11 21.12
C ASN A 28 -34.14 -20.94 20.92
N ARG A 29 -34.23 -21.76 19.85
CA ARG A 29 -35.36 -22.68 19.61
C ARG A 29 -35.43 -23.82 20.63
N PHE A 30 -34.28 -24.35 21.06
CA PHE A 30 -34.19 -25.32 22.15
C PHE A 30 -34.83 -24.77 23.43
N LYS A 31 -34.47 -23.55 23.83
CA LYS A 31 -35.09 -22.85 24.97
C LYS A 31 -36.62 -22.76 24.85
N TYR A 32 -37.16 -22.37 23.70
CA TYR A 32 -38.62 -22.33 23.51
C TYR A 32 -39.29 -23.70 23.57
N ALA A 33 -38.65 -24.73 22.99
CA ALA A 33 -39.14 -26.09 23.01
C ALA A 33 -39.16 -26.66 24.45
N ALA A 34 -38.13 -26.38 25.24
CA ALA A 34 -38.03 -26.80 26.64
C ALA A 34 -39.18 -26.25 27.50
N CYS A 35 -39.53 -24.96 27.33
CA CYS A 35 -40.59 -24.35 28.14
C CYS A 35 -42.03 -24.77 27.75
N HIS A 36 -42.25 -25.41 26.59
CA HIS A 36 -43.60 -25.66 26.05
C HIS A 36 -43.76 -27.03 25.38
N ASN A 37 -43.06 -28.06 25.89
CA ASN A 37 -43.15 -29.44 25.39
C ASN A 37 -42.96 -29.57 23.86
N GLY A 38 -42.11 -28.74 23.28
CA GLY A 38 -41.71 -28.84 21.87
C GLY A 38 -40.69 -29.96 21.64
N ASN A 39 -40.18 -30.08 20.40
CA ASN A 39 -39.17 -31.08 20.07
C ASN A 39 -37.77 -30.70 20.57
N VAL A 40 -37.55 -30.84 21.89
CA VAL A 40 -36.29 -30.55 22.59
C VAL A 40 -35.11 -31.34 21.99
N LYS A 41 -35.34 -32.62 21.65
CA LYS A 41 -34.31 -33.51 21.07
C LYS A 41 -33.79 -32.98 19.73
N ARG A 42 -34.68 -32.50 18.85
CA ARG A 42 -34.29 -31.93 17.55
C ARG A 42 -33.40 -30.71 17.72
N TRP A 43 -33.81 -29.76 18.54
CA TRP A 43 -33.08 -28.49 18.70
C TRP A 43 -31.79 -28.66 19.50
N SER A 44 -31.75 -29.57 20.47
CA SER A 44 -30.49 -29.95 21.13
C SER A 44 -29.50 -30.56 20.13
N ARG A 45 -29.97 -31.49 19.27
CA ARG A 45 -29.13 -32.10 18.23
C ARG A 45 -28.57 -31.05 17.27
N LEU A 46 -29.40 -30.15 16.76
CA LEU A 46 -28.97 -29.09 15.85
C LEU A 46 -27.97 -28.13 16.51
N ALA A 47 -28.22 -27.71 17.75
CA ALA A 47 -27.27 -26.87 18.49
C ALA A 47 -25.93 -27.57 18.71
N ARG A 48 -25.92 -28.86 19.05
CA ARG A 48 -24.69 -29.66 19.19
C ARG A 48 -23.91 -29.80 17.89
N ILE A 49 -24.58 -30.04 16.77
CA ILE A 49 -23.95 -30.10 15.44
C ILE A 49 -23.31 -28.75 15.13
N GLY A 50 -24.05 -27.66 15.37
CA GLY A 50 -23.56 -26.30 15.19
C GLY A 50 -22.33 -25.98 16.05
N ILE A 51 -22.34 -26.35 17.34
CA ILE A 51 -21.16 -26.16 18.20
C ILE A 51 -19.97 -26.95 17.64
N TRP A 52 -20.11 -28.24 17.32
CA TRP A 52 -18.99 -29.02 16.76
C TRP A 52 -18.47 -28.43 15.44
N ALA A 53 -19.36 -28.01 14.53
CA ALA A 53 -18.95 -27.35 13.30
C ALA A 53 -18.21 -26.03 13.58
N GLY A 54 -18.70 -25.23 14.52
CA GLY A 54 -18.07 -23.97 14.94
C GLY A 54 -16.69 -24.18 15.57
N GLU A 55 -16.53 -25.16 16.45
CA GLU A 55 -15.24 -25.51 17.05
C GLU A 55 -14.25 -26.04 16.01
N VAL A 56 -14.70 -26.84 15.04
CA VAL A 56 -13.86 -27.30 13.93
C VAL A 56 -13.36 -26.13 13.09
N LEU A 57 -14.24 -25.18 12.77
CA LEU A 57 -13.85 -23.96 12.03
C LEU A 57 -12.89 -23.09 12.84
N PHE A 58 -13.10 -22.95 14.16
CA PHE A 58 -12.17 -22.24 15.04
C PHE A 58 -10.79 -22.91 15.06
N CYS A 59 -10.75 -24.24 15.20
CA CYS A 59 -9.50 -25.00 15.12
C CYS A 59 -8.83 -24.85 13.75
N LEU A 60 -9.59 -24.84 12.65
CA LEU A 60 -9.06 -24.61 11.31
C LEU A 60 -8.43 -23.22 11.18
N TRP A 61 -9.12 -22.18 11.66
CA TRP A 61 -8.57 -20.82 11.72
C TRP A 61 -7.30 -20.77 12.57
N PHE A 62 -7.30 -21.39 13.75
CA PHE A 62 -6.13 -21.38 14.64
C PHE A 62 -4.94 -22.13 14.02
N VAL A 63 -5.18 -23.28 13.38
CA VAL A 63 -4.14 -24.00 12.63
C VAL A 63 -3.61 -23.15 11.46
N ASN A 64 -4.49 -22.44 10.74
CA ASN A 64 -4.08 -21.48 9.71
C ASN A 64 -3.12 -20.44 10.29
N MET A 65 -3.43 -19.84 11.44
CA MET A 65 -2.56 -18.87 12.12
C MET A 65 -1.23 -19.46 12.57
N LEU A 66 -1.22 -20.69 13.09
CA LEU A 66 0.04 -21.36 13.45
C LEU A 66 0.91 -21.67 12.23
N LEU A 67 0.29 -22.01 11.09
CA LEU A 67 1.01 -22.20 9.83
C LEU A 67 1.58 -20.88 9.29
N VAL A 68 0.81 -19.79 9.37
CA VAL A 68 1.30 -18.46 8.97
C VAL A 68 2.46 -18.03 9.87
N LEU A 69 2.34 -18.22 11.19
CA LEU A 69 3.43 -17.96 12.14
C LEU A 69 4.70 -18.74 11.78
N TRP A 70 4.54 -20.03 11.43
CA TRP A 70 5.67 -20.90 11.10
C TRP A 70 6.33 -20.53 9.76
N LEU A 71 5.54 -20.13 8.76
CA LEU A 71 6.02 -19.85 7.40
C LEU A 71 6.51 -18.41 7.21
N PHE A 72 5.85 -17.42 7.82
CA PHE A 72 6.05 -16.00 7.56
C PHE A 72 6.55 -15.23 8.79
N GLY A 73 6.32 -15.76 9.99
CA GLY A 73 6.85 -15.20 11.25
C GLY A 73 5.85 -14.41 12.07
N TRP A 74 6.33 -13.84 13.17
CA TRP A 74 5.50 -13.24 14.23
C TRP A 74 4.68 -12.03 13.77
N LEU A 75 5.29 -11.11 13.01
CA LEU A 75 4.63 -9.87 12.57
C LEU A 75 3.42 -10.10 11.64
N PHE A 76 3.31 -11.30 11.06
CA PHE A 76 2.17 -11.69 10.22
C PHE A 76 0.93 -12.13 11.01
N VAL A 77 1.05 -12.44 12.31
CA VAL A 77 -0.04 -13.05 13.09
C VAL A 77 -0.25 -12.44 14.48
N TRP A 78 0.62 -11.55 14.91
CA TRP A 78 0.63 -11.08 16.30
C TRP A 78 -0.70 -10.44 16.74
N ASP A 79 -1.36 -9.66 15.90
CA ASP A 79 -2.69 -9.09 16.13
C ASP A 79 -3.77 -10.17 16.22
N ARG A 80 -3.66 -11.21 15.38
CA ARG A 80 -4.54 -12.37 15.41
C ARG A 80 -4.40 -13.14 16.73
N LEU A 81 -3.17 -13.27 17.25
CA LEU A 81 -2.88 -14.02 18.47
C LEU A 81 -3.10 -13.20 19.75
N LEU A 82 -2.82 -11.90 19.74
CA LEU A 82 -2.95 -11.03 20.90
C LEU A 82 -4.37 -10.47 21.06
N VAL A 83 -5.06 -10.19 19.96
CA VAL A 83 -6.38 -9.52 19.99
C VAL A 83 -7.51 -10.47 19.59
N VAL A 84 -7.41 -11.10 18.42
CA VAL A 84 -8.52 -11.90 17.87
C VAL A 84 -8.71 -13.22 18.62
N LEU A 85 -7.62 -13.91 18.95
CA LEU A 85 -7.65 -15.21 19.61
C LEU A 85 -8.36 -15.15 20.98
N PRO A 86 -8.08 -14.21 21.91
CA PRO A 86 -8.85 -14.10 23.16
C PRO A 86 -10.35 -13.88 22.94
N VAL A 87 -10.72 -13.05 21.95
CA VAL A 87 -12.12 -12.75 21.62
C VAL A 87 -12.88 -13.99 21.14
N MET A 88 -12.19 -14.96 20.52
CA MET A 88 -12.80 -16.21 20.05
C MET A 88 -12.66 -17.38 21.04
N ALA A 89 -11.48 -17.55 21.63
CA ALA A 89 -11.17 -18.72 22.46
C ALA A 89 -11.92 -18.71 23.80
N LEU A 90 -12.04 -17.54 24.45
CA LEU A 90 -12.74 -17.42 25.73
C LEU A 90 -14.22 -17.84 25.65
N PRO A 91 -15.04 -17.30 24.71
CA PRO A 91 -16.42 -17.76 24.57
C PRO A 91 -16.53 -19.20 24.05
N ALA A 92 -15.64 -19.68 23.18
CA ALA A 92 -15.61 -21.08 22.74
C ALA A 92 -15.44 -22.03 23.94
N LEU A 93 -14.45 -21.76 24.80
CA LEU A 93 -14.24 -22.50 26.06
C LEU A 93 -15.46 -22.43 26.97
N TRP A 94 -16.13 -21.28 27.07
CA TRP A 94 -17.34 -21.13 27.87
C TRP A 94 -18.49 -22.00 27.33
N VAL A 95 -18.71 -22.03 26.01
CA VAL A 95 -19.69 -22.91 25.35
C VAL A 95 -19.39 -24.38 25.62
N MET A 96 -18.13 -24.78 25.47
CA MET A 96 -17.72 -26.17 25.66
C MET A 96 -17.83 -26.63 27.12
N ARG A 97 -17.57 -25.74 28.08
CA ARG A 97 -17.68 -26.03 29.51
C ARG A 97 -19.13 -26.05 30.01
N THR A 98 -20.01 -25.24 29.45
CA THR A 98 -21.36 -25.01 30.00
C THR A 98 -22.49 -25.49 29.10
N SER A 99 -22.55 -25.03 27.85
CA SER A 99 -23.65 -25.35 26.93
C SER A 99 -23.60 -26.80 26.42
N MET A 100 -22.42 -27.28 26.00
CA MET A 100 -22.27 -28.60 25.38
C MET A 100 -22.70 -29.77 26.31
N PRO A 101 -22.26 -29.87 27.59
CA PRO A 101 -22.66 -30.95 28.48
C PRO A 101 -24.18 -30.98 28.72
N LYS A 102 -24.79 -29.80 28.92
CA LYS A 102 -26.22 -29.66 29.19
C LYS A 102 -27.08 -29.99 27.96
N LEU A 103 -26.62 -29.60 26.77
CA LEU A 103 -27.26 -30.00 25.51
C LEU A 103 -27.18 -31.52 25.28
N LYS A 104 -26.07 -32.18 25.62
CA LYS A 104 -25.94 -33.65 25.53
C LYS A 104 -26.97 -34.37 26.41
N GLN A 105 -27.22 -33.85 27.60
CA GLN A 105 -28.22 -34.37 28.54
C GLN A 105 -29.66 -33.92 28.21
N ALA A 106 -29.83 -33.04 27.22
CA ALA A 106 -31.08 -32.35 26.94
C ALA A 106 -31.70 -31.71 28.19
N ASP A 107 -30.84 -31.16 29.05
CA ASP A 107 -31.23 -30.55 30.32
C ASP A 107 -32.15 -29.35 30.06
N SER A 108 -33.43 -29.57 30.32
CA SER A 108 -34.54 -28.67 30.04
C SER A 108 -35.40 -28.41 31.28
N GLY A 109 -35.02 -28.97 32.43
CA GLY A 109 -35.84 -28.98 33.65
C GLY A 109 -35.81 -27.66 34.43
N HIS A 110 -34.75 -26.84 34.27
CA HIS A 110 -34.58 -25.63 35.07
C HIS A 110 -34.27 -24.37 34.24
N PRO A 111 -34.92 -23.22 34.54
CA PRO A 111 -34.65 -21.93 33.91
C PRO A 111 -33.17 -21.54 33.85
N ALA A 112 -32.45 -21.73 34.96
CA ALA A 112 -31.02 -21.43 35.03
C ALA A 112 -30.19 -22.27 34.04
N SER A 113 -30.61 -23.51 33.77
CA SER A 113 -29.93 -24.38 32.80
C SER A 113 -30.06 -23.84 31.38
N LEU A 114 -31.26 -23.39 30.98
CA LEU A 114 -31.50 -22.80 29.66
C LEU A 114 -30.68 -21.53 29.44
N VAL A 115 -30.56 -20.66 30.45
CA VAL A 115 -29.71 -19.46 30.38
C VAL A 115 -28.25 -19.83 30.13
N SER A 116 -27.73 -20.78 30.92
CA SER A 116 -26.35 -21.25 30.80
C SER A 116 -26.04 -22.06 29.53
N ILE A 117 -27.05 -22.36 28.70
CA ILE A 117 -26.85 -22.92 27.36
C ILE A 117 -26.82 -21.79 26.33
N VAL A 118 -27.82 -20.90 26.38
CA VAL A 118 -28.07 -19.92 25.31
C VAL A 118 -27.12 -18.73 25.40
N ALA A 119 -26.85 -18.20 26.60
CA ALA A 119 -26.01 -17.02 26.77
C ALA A 119 -24.56 -17.23 26.28
N PRO A 120 -23.87 -18.36 26.58
CA PRO A 120 -22.54 -18.63 26.03
C PRO A 120 -22.53 -18.72 24.50
N ILE A 121 -23.53 -19.40 23.90
CA ILE A 121 -23.61 -19.56 22.44
C ILE A 121 -23.83 -18.22 21.74
N HIS A 122 -24.68 -17.35 22.30
CA HIS A 122 -24.88 -15.98 21.76
C HIS A 122 -23.65 -15.10 21.97
N THR A 123 -22.91 -15.29 23.07
CA THR A 123 -21.64 -14.60 23.29
C THR A 123 -20.59 -15.03 22.28
N MET A 124 -20.52 -16.32 21.94
CA MET A 124 -19.63 -16.83 20.89
C MET A 124 -19.96 -16.23 19.53
N LEU A 125 -21.24 -16.07 19.18
CA LEU A 125 -21.64 -15.35 17.96
C LEU A 125 -21.15 -13.90 17.96
N ILE A 126 -21.26 -13.17 19.08
CA ILE A 126 -20.71 -11.82 19.18
C ILE A 126 -19.18 -11.84 19.03
N GLY A 127 -18.50 -12.81 19.64
CA GLY A 127 -17.05 -12.99 19.51
C GLY A 127 -16.61 -13.22 18.06
N THR A 128 -17.31 -14.07 17.30
CA THR A 128 -16.97 -14.31 15.88
C THR A 128 -17.31 -13.12 14.99
N MET A 129 -18.40 -12.39 15.27
CA MET A 129 -18.69 -11.13 14.58
C MET A 129 -17.64 -10.06 14.85
N LEU A 130 -17.17 -9.95 16.10
CA LEU A 130 -16.12 -9.01 16.48
C LEU A 130 -14.78 -9.39 15.85
N ALA A 131 -14.42 -10.68 15.83
CA ALA A 131 -13.23 -11.18 15.12
C ALA A 131 -13.28 -10.85 13.62
N ALA A 132 -14.42 -11.11 12.95
CA ALA A 132 -14.59 -10.76 11.55
C ALA A 132 -14.50 -9.24 11.33
N TYR A 133 -15.06 -8.43 12.24
CA TYR A 133 -14.96 -6.98 12.19
C TYR A 133 -13.50 -6.49 12.23
N LEU A 134 -12.73 -6.99 13.21
CA LEU A 134 -11.33 -6.61 13.41
C LEU A 134 -10.43 -7.04 12.25
N VAL A 135 -10.75 -8.13 11.56
CA VAL A 135 -9.95 -8.57 10.41
C VAL A 135 -10.35 -7.85 9.11
N MET A 136 -11.63 -7.47 8.97
CA MET A 136 -12.14 -6.95 7.70
C MET A 136 -12.23 -5.43 7.62
N PHE A 137 -12.40 -4.73 8.76
CA PHE A 137 -12.76 -3.32 8.79
C PHE A 137 -11.85 -2.45 9.68
N ALA A 138 -11.25 -3.02 10.73
CA ALA A 138 -10.46 -2.27 11.70
C ALA A 138 -9.34 -3.15 12.27
N VAL A 139 -8.24 -3.24 11.52
CA VAL A 139 -7.13 -4.16 11.81
C VAL A 139 -6.21 -3.52 12.86
N PRO A 140 -6.08 -4.09 14.07
CA PRO A 140 -5.14 -3.60 15.08
C PRO A 140 -3.73 -4.05 14.70
N ALA A 141 -3.17 -3.46 13.64
CA ALA A 141 -1.98 -3.99 12.99
C ALA A 141 -0.75 -3.91 13.90
N ILE A 142 -0.66 -2.89 14.77
CA ILE A 142 0.32 -2.79 15.86
C ILE A 142 -0.45 -2.83 17.19
N PRO A 143 -0.77 -4.04 17.72
CA PRO A 143 -1.58 -4.14 18.92
C PRO A 143 -0.92 -3.49 20.12
N ASP A 144 -1.63 -2.57 20.77
CA ASP A 144 -1.22 -2.02 22.06
C ASP A 144 -1.94 -2.74 23.23
N ALA A 145 -1.59 -2.35 24.46
CA ALA A 145 -2.24 -2.90 25.65
C ALA A 145 -3.72 -2.50 25.77
N THR A 146 -4.10 -1.35 25.20
CA THR A 146 -5.47 -0.83 25.19
C THR A 146 -6.36 -1.71 24.32
N GLU A 147 -5.97 -1.94 23.08
CA GLU A 147 -6.68 -2.79 22.12
C GLU A 147 -6.77 -4.23 22.60
N SER A 148 -5.67 -4.76 23.12
CA SER A 148 -5.62 -6.12 23.67
C SER A 148 -6.57 -6.34 24.87
N THR A 149 -7.00 -5.26 25.53
CA THR A 149 -7.91 -5.33 26.70
C THR A 149 -9.32 -4.86 26.41
N ILE A 150 -9.52 -3.87 25.52
CA ILE A 150 -10.82 -3.27 25.24
C ILE A 150 -11.77 -4.26 24.56
N TYR A 151 -11.30 -5.03 23.56
CA TYR A 151 -12.17 -5.95 22.82
C TYR A 151 -12.64 -7.13 23.68
N PRO A 152 -11.76 -7.81 24.46
CA PRO A 152 -12.22 -8.74 25.48
C PRO A 152 -13.15 -8.10 26.52
N GLY A 153 -12.90 -6.86 26.93
CA GLY A 153 -13.75 -6.10 27.85
C GLY A 153 -15.17 -5.87 27.29
N ILE A 154 -15.28 -5.44 26.03
CA ILE A 154 -16.55 -5.30 25.30
C ILE A 154 -17.27 -6.64 25.24
N LEU A 155 -16.56 -7.72 24.92
CA LEU A 155 -17.15 -9.06 24.86
C LEU A 155 -17.68 -9.52 26.23
N LEU A 156 -16.95 -9.26 27.32
CA LEU A 156 -17.40 -9.55 28.68
C LEU A 156 -18.64 -8.75 29.07
N ALA A 157 -18.70 -7.45 28.72
CA ALA A 157 -19.89 -6.62 28.95
C ALA A 157 -21.10 -7.17 28.17
N CYS A 158 -20.91 -7.52 26.89
CA CYS A 158 -21.92 -8.17 26.05
C CYS A 158 -22.39 -9.50 26.66
N ALA A 159 -21.46 -10.32 27.18
CA ALA A 159 -21.78 -11.58 27.84
C ALA A 159 -22.67 -11.36 29.08
N GLY A 160 -22.35 -10.36 29.91
CA GLY A 160 -23.15 -9.99 31.08
C GLY A 160 -24.56 -9.51 30.71
N LEU A 161 -24.67 -8.65 29.70
CA LEU A 161 -25.95 -8.16 29.19
C LEU A 161 -26.80 -9.29 28.58
N LEU A 162 -26.19 -10.17 27.79
CA LEU A 162 -26.86 -11.34 27.22
C LEU A 162 -27.33 -12.29 28.33
N TRP A 163 -26.50 -12.53 29.34
CA TRP A 163 -26.87 -13.35 30.48
C TRP A 163 -28.11 -12.80 31.18
N TRP A 164 -28.08 -11.52 31.57
CA TRP A 164 -29.21 -10.83 32.19
C TRP A 164 -30.46 -10.83 31.32
N TYR A 165 -30.31 -10.56 30.02
CA TYR A 165 -31.39 -10.61 29.05
C TYR A 165 -32.01 -12.01 28.97
N GLN A 166 -31.18 -13.06 28.84
CA GLN A 166 -31.67 -14.43 28.76
C GLN A 166 -32.35 -14.86 30.06
N GLN A 167 -31.85 -14.47 31.23
CA GLN A 167 -32.51 -14.73 32.52
C GLN A 167 -33.94 -14.18 32.51
N ARG A 168 -34.11 -12.89 32.25
CA ARG A 168 -35.44 -12.24 32.18
C ARG A 168 -36.35 -12.85 31.13
N ARG A 169 -35.78 -13.28 29.99
CA ARG A 169 -36.56 -13.88 28.90
C ARG A 169 -37.01 -15.29 29.21
N VAL A 170 -36.15 -16.12 29.78
CA VAL A 170 -36.49 -17.50 30.15
C VAL A 170 -37.63 -17.48 31.17
N GLU A 171 -37.52 -16.66 32.22
CA GLU A 171 -38.57 -16.50 33.23
C GLU A 171 -39.93 -16.13 32.62
N LYS A 172 -39.96 -15.12 31.73
CA LYS A 172 -41.19 -14.72 31.03
C LYS A 172 -41.76 -15.82 30.13
N ILE A 173 -40.89 -16.57 29.43
CA ILE A 173 -41.30 -17.64 28.52
C ILE A 173 -41.88 -18.82 29.31
N PHE A 174 -41.34 -19.15 30.48
CA PHE A 174 -41.91 -20.18 31.35
C PHE A 174 -43.35 -19.88 31.79
N HIS A 175 -43.67 -18.61 32.04
CA HIS A 175 -45.02 -18.23 32.49
C HIS A 175 -45.99 -17.88 31.36
N ARG A 176 -45.49 -17.45 30.18
CA ARG A 176 -46.34 -17.02 29.08
C ARG A 176 -45.70 -17.27 27.73
N GLN A 177 -46.40 -18.01 26.88
CA GLN A 177 -46.02 -18.13 25.48
C GLN A 177 -46.57 -16.95 24.67
N PRO A 178 -45.73 -16.08 24.07
CA PRO A 178 -46.22 -15.06 23.17
C PRO A 178 -46.79 -15.71 21.91
N GLY A 179 -47.96 -15.25 21.45
CA GLY A 179 -48.56 -15.67 20.17
C GLY A 179 -47.68 -15.30 18.97
N LEU A 180 -47.95 -15.90 17.81
CA LEU A 180 -47.16 -15.71 16.58
C LEU A 180 -47.02 -14.22 16.21
N ALA A 181 -48.12 -13.47 16.23
CA ALA A 181 -48.13 -12.03 15.94
C ALA A 181 -47.20 -11.23 16.87
N ALA A 182 -47.22 -11.51 18.18
CA ALA A 182 -46.34 -10.83 19.14
C ALA A 182 -44.86 -11.19 18.96
N ARG A 183 -44.55 -12.40 18.44
CA ARG A 183 -43.17 -12.78 18.10
C ARG A 183 -42.70 -12.11 16.83
N LEU A 184 -43.56 -12.06 15.81
CA LEU A 184 -43.27 -11.37 14.55
C LEU A 184 -43.05 -9.88 14.78
N LEU A 185 -43.98 -9.19 15.46
CA LEU A 185 -43.87 -7.77 15.79
C LEU A 185 -42.61 -7.42 16.59
N ARG A 186 -42.21 -8.29 17.52
CA ARG A 186 -40.95 -8.10 18.27
C ARG A 186 -39.73 -8.36 17.42
N GLY A 187 -39.76 -9.41 16.58
CA GLY A 187 -38.67 -9.73 15.67
C GLY A 187 -38.45 -8.64 14.65
N THR A 188 -39.52 -8.13 14.03
CA THR A 188 -39.48 -6.98 13.11
C THR A 188 -39.06 -5.71 13.83
N GLY A 189 -39.54 -5.46 15.06
CA GLY A 189 -39.10 -4.32 15.86
C GLY A 189 -37.60 -4.35 16.17
N ILE A 190 -37.06 -5.50 16.58
CA ILE A 190 -35.62 -5.66 16.84
C ILE A 190 -34.83 -5.52 15.53
N ALA A 191 -35.26 -6.17 14.45
CA ALA A 191 -34.60 -6.06 13.15
C ALA A 191 -34.60 -4.62 12.63
N ALA A 192 -35.70 -3.89 12.79
CA ALA A 192 -35.81 -2.47 12.43
C ALA A 192 -34.87 -1.60 13.27
N VAL A 193 -34.77 -1.83 14.59
CA VAL A 193 -33.82 -1.11 15.45
C VAL A 193 -32.39 -1.40 15.03
N LEU A 194 -32.02 -2.67 14.83
CA LEU A 194 -30.65 -3.04 14.41
C LEU A 194 -30.31 -2.46 13.04
N LEU A 195 -31.24 -2.50 12.07
CA LEU A 195 -31.05 -1.90 10.76
C LEU A 195 -30.92 -0.37 10.86
N THR A 196 -31.72 0.28 11.70
CA THR A 196 -31.64 1.73 11.93
C THR A 196 -30.29 2.11 12.54
N VAL A 197 -29.83 1.37 13.56
CA VAL A 197 -28.51 1.58 14.18
C VAL A 197 -27.39 1.36 13.18
N ALA A 198 -27.45 0.28 12.38
CA ALA A 198 -26.44 -0.01 11.36
C ALA A 198 -26.39 1.07 10.28
N LEU A 199 -27.55 1.50 9.76
CA LEU A 199 -27.63 2.56 8.75
C LEU A 199 -27.21 3.92 9.32
N SER A 200 -27.58 4.22 10.57
CA SER A 200 -27.14 5.45 11.25
C SER A 200 -25.63 5.45 11.50
N GLY A 201 -25.08 4.31 11.93
CA GLY A 201 -23.63 4.15 12.11
C GLY A 201 -22.87 4.25 10.79
N TYR A 202 -23.38 3.65 9.72
CA TYR A 202 -22.81 3.77 8.37
C TYR A 202 -22.84 5.21 7.87
N THR A 203 -23.99 5.88 7.95
CA THR A 203 -24.12 7.29 7.53
C THR A 203 -23.26 8.24 8.36
N TRP A 204 -23.15 7.99 9.67
CA TRP A 204 -22.24 8.73 10.55
C TRP A 204 -20.78 8.48 10.17
N SER A 205 -20.36 7.23 9.97
CA SER A 205 -19.00 6.89 9.56
C SER A 205 -18.63 7.50 8.21
N LEU A 206 -19.55 7.49 7.23
CA LEU A 206 -19.35 8.12 5.93
C LEU A 206 -19.25 9.65 6.03
N ALA A 207 -20.00 10.26 6.95
CA ALA A 207 -19.90 11.70 7.19
C ALA A 207 -18.62 12.07 7.95
N ALA A 208 -18.20 11.22 8.89
CA ALA A 208 -17.01 11.43 9.71
C ALA A 208 -15.70 11.20 8.95
N SER A 209 -15.72 10.39 7.87
CA SER A 209 -14.53 10.14 7.05
C SER A 209 -14.21 11.26 6.05
N LYS A 210 -15.07 12.28 5.92
CA LYS A 210 -14.83 13.40 5.02
C LYS A 210 -13.68 14.25 5.52
N PHE A 211 -12.76 14.57 4.62
CA PHE A 211 -11.70 15.51 4.97
C PHE A 211 -12.28 16.90 5.24
N PRO A 212 -11.65 17.67 6.15
CA PRO A 212 -11.99 19.08 6.29
C PRO A 212 -11.69 19.82 4.98
N ASP A 213 -12.29 20.99 4.80
CA ASP A 213 -12.06 21.81 3.60
C ASP A 213 -10.57 22.07 3.37
N THR A 214 -9.78 22.27 4.43
CA THR A 214 -8.33 22.39 4.38
C THR A 214 -7.66 21.59 5.48
N MET A 215 -6.52 20.95 5.19
CA MET A 215 -5.69 20.25 6.19
C MET A 215 -4.20 20.35 5.88
N GLU A 216 -3.37 20.15 6.90
CA GLU A 216 -1.95 19.91 6.73
C GLU A 216 -1.72 18.48 6.22
N MET A 217 -0.69 18.29 5.40
CA MET A 217 -0.37 16.95 4.90
C MET A 217 0.26 16.07 5.98
N VAL A 218 1.05 16.65 6.88
CA VAL A 218 1.67 15.92 7.99
C VAL A 218 0.77 16.01 9.21
N ASN A 219 0.20 14.87 9.63
CA ASN A 219 -0.56 14.80 10.87
C ASN A 219 0.38 14.75 12.07
N HIS A 220 0.32 15.77 12.92
CA HIS A 220 1.16 15.89 14.10
C HIS A 220 0.65 15.10 15.32
N ASP A 221 -0.55 14.53 15.26
CA ASP A 221 -1.12 13.72 16.36
C ASP A 221 -0.74 12.23 16.24
N ALA A 222 -0.46 11.74 15.04
CA ALA A 222 -0.04 10.38 14.75
C ALA A 222 1.46 10.32 14.39
N VAL A 223 2.34 10.45 15.40
CA VAL A 223 3.80 10.46 15.19
C VAL A 223 4.44 9.19 15.77
N ASP A 224 5.26 8.52 14.96
CA ASP A 224 6.16 7.47 15.41
C ASP A 224 7.59 8.01 15.48
N PHE A 225 8.28 7.78 16.60
CA PHE A 225 9.67 8.16 16.83
C PHE A 225 10.65 7.00 16.64
N GLY A 226 10.18 5.82 16.23
CA GLY A 226 11.01 4.66 15.88
C GLY A 226 11.82 4.14 17.06
N GLY A 227 11.28 4.20 18.29
CA GLY A 227 11.98 3.84 19.51
C GLY A 227 13.10 4.80 19.96
N GLY A 228 13.38 5.86 19.19
CA GLY A 228 14.29 6.94 19.58
C GLY A 228 13.65 7.90 20.58
N THR A 229 14.41 8.90 21.04
CA THR A 229 13.87 9.91 21.97
C THR A 229 12.70 10.67 21.32
N ALA A 230 11.58 10.74 22.03
CA ALA A 230 10.46 11.58 21.67
C ALA A 230 10.80 13.04 21.93
N PHE A 231 10.37 13.92 21.04
CA PHE A 231 10.60 15.36 21.19
C PHE A 231 9.41 16.00 21.92
N ALA A 232 9.67 17.00 22.78
CA ALA A 232 8.59 17.74 23.41
C ALA A 232 7.76 18.46 22.32
N HIS A 233 6.44 18.24 22.31
CA HIS A 233 5.44 18.93 21.48
C HIS A 233 5.33 20.43 21.84
N ALA A 234 6.41 21.18 21.71
CA ALA A 234 6.38 22.63 21.79
C ALA A 234 6.34 23.18 20.36
N SER A 235 5.15 23.66 19.96
CA SER A 235 4.96 24.66 18.90
C SER A 235 4.84 24.19 17.43
N LEU A 236 4.07 23.14 17.15
CA LEU A 236 3.55 22.90 15.78
C LEU A 236 2.10 23.39 15.58
N HIS A 237 1.39 23.79 16.65
CA HIS A 237 0.17 24.57 16.50
C HIS A 237 0.51 26.03 16.14
N GLN A 238 0.43 26.41 14.86
CA GLN A 238 0.18 27.81 14.52
C GLN A 238 -1.29 28.16 14.82
N GLY A 239 -1.61 28.25 16.11
CA GLY A 239 -2.75 29.00 16.63
C GLY A 239 -2.20 30.15 17.46
N GLY A 240 -2.41 31.38 17.01
CA GLY A 240 -1.79 32.59 17.56
C GLY A 240 -1.75 32.64 19.10
N GLY A 241 -0.54 32.61 19.66
CA GLY A 241 -0.32 32.77 21.09
C GLY A 241 1.16 32.72 21.44
N HIS A 242 1.72 33.87 21.82
CA HIS A 242 3.09 33.98 22.30
C HIS A 242 3.32 33.09 23.53
N SER A 243 4.26 32.15 23.45
CA SER A 243 4.91 31.54 24.61
C SER A 243 6.39 31.25 24.29
N PRO A 244 7.30 31.35 25.28
CA PRO A 244 8.71 31.59 25.03
C PRO A 244 9.43 30.30 24.63
N VAL A 245 10.07 30.37 23.45
CA VAL A 245 10.96 29.36 22.89
C VAL A 245 12.17 29.17 23.79
N THR A 246 12.39 27.95 24.27
CA THR A 246 13.70 27.51 24.78
C THR A 246 14.71 27.50 23.64
N GLN A 247 15.79 28.27 23.80
CA GLN A 247 16.89 28.39 22.84
C GLN A 247 17.45 27.02 22.43
N GLY A 248 17.43 26.71 21.13
CA GLY A 248 18.09 25.51 20.61
C GLY A 248 17.92 25.20 19.12
N ASN A 249 16.70 25.30 18.56
CA ASN A 249 16.46 25.05 17.12
C ASN A 249 15.25 25.86 16.65
N GLU A 250 15.48 26.87 15.80
CA GLU A 250 14.40 27.58 15.10
C GLU A 250 13.76 26.64 14.06
N ALA A 251 12.43 26.75 13.88
CA ALA A 251 11.73 26.01 12.85
C ALA A 251 12.13 26.52 11.45
N VAL A 252 12.35 25.62 10.50
CA VAL A 252 12.67 25.91 9.11
C VAL A 252 11.47 25.59 8.23
N SER A 253 11.09 26.51 7.37
CA SER A 253 10.02 26.27 6.39
C SER A 253 10.54 25.40 5.24
N VAL A 254 9.76 24.44 4.77
CA VAL A 254 10.05 23.67 3.55
C VAL A 254 10.35 24.60 2.38
N ALA A 255 9.67 25.75 2.28
CA ALA A 255 9.89 26.73 1.21
C ALA A 255 11.31 27.34 1.21
N GLU A 256 12.07 27.21 2.30
CA GLU A 256 13.47 27.67 2.43
C GLU A 256 14.50 26.57 2.10
N LEU A 257 14.07 25.31 2.04
CA LEU A 257 14.91 24.14 1.73
C LEU A 257 15.10 23.99 0.22
N THR A 258 15.72 25.00 -0.37
CA THR A 258 15.82 25.18 -1.83
C THR A 258 17.19 24.85 -2.40
N GLY A 259 17.27 24.57 -3.69
CA GLY A 259 18.54 24.54 -4.41
C GLY A 259 19.12 25.94 -4.69
N PRO A 260 20.30 26.04 -5.34
CA PRO A 260 20.94 27.33 -5.60
C PRO A 260 20.04 28.31 -6.38
N ARG A 261 19.68 29.43 -5.76
CA ARG A 261 18.83 30.48 -6.37
C ARG A 261 19.58 31.49 -7.24
N THR A 262 20.90 31.52 -7.16
CA THR A 262 21.79 32.40 -7.95
C THR A 262 22.75 31.58 -8.83
N GLY A 263 23.37 32.22 -9.82
CA GLY A 263 24.27 31.57 -10.79
C GLY A 263 23.59 31.31 -12.14
N VAL A 264 24.34 30.80 -13.12
CA VAL A 264 23.81 30.37 -14.42
C VAL A 264 23.64 28.84 -14.36
N PRO A 265 22.44 28.29 -14.62
CA PRO A 265 22.26 26.85 -14.69
C PRO A 265 22.97 26.27 -15.93
N ASP A 266 23.57 25.11 -15.75
CA ASP A 266 24.25 24.36 -16.82
C ASP A 266 23.25 23.77 -17.81
N LYS A 267 22.03 23.46 -17.34
CA LYS A 267 20.94 22.90 -18.13
C LYS A 267 19.64 23.67 -17.85
N ARG A 268 18.96 24.10 -18.92
CA ARG A 268 17.63 24.73 -18.85
C ARG A 268 16.63 23.95 -19.68
N PHE A 269 15.45 23.72 -19.12
CA PHE A 269 14.34 23.08 -19.80
C PHE A 269 13.04 23.83 -19.56
N THR A 270 12.08 23.67 -20.47
CA THR A 270 10.72 24.17 -20.29
C THR A 270 9.74 23.07 -20.69
N LEU A 271 8.84 22.75 -19.76
CA LEU A 271 7.81 21.73 -19.91
C LEU A 271 6.45 22.39 -19.88
N HIS A 272 5.67 22.19 -20.95
CA HIS A 272 4.32 22.68 -21.09
C HIS A 272 3.37 21.51 -20.84
N ALA A 273 2.67 21.51 -19.71
CA ALA A 273 1.62 20.55 -19.43
C ALA A 273 0.37 20.94 -20.20
N LYS A 274 -0.11 20.07 -21.08
CA LYS A 274 -1.30 20.31 -21.90
C LYS A 274 -2.05 19.04 -22.28
N LYS A 275 -3.35 19.15 -22.53
CA LYS A 275 -4.18 18.10 -23.13
C LYS A 275 -3.82 17.92 -24.60
N GLN A 276 -3.75 16.68 -25.05
CA GLN A 276 -3.36 16.32 -26.40
C GLN A 276 -4.02 15.01 -26.83
N GLN A 277 -4.40 14.91 -28.10
CA GLN A 277 -4.75 13.63 -28.70
C GLN A 277 -3.48 12.95 -29.20
N ILE A 278 -3.18 11.76 -28.67
CA ILE A 278 -2.03 10.93 -29.05
C ILE A 278 -2.52 9.74 -29.87
N ARG A 279 -1.85 9.48 -31.00
CA ARG A 279 -2.11 8.32 -31.83
C ARG A 279 -1.18 7.17 -31.42
N LEU A 280 -1.75 6.07 -30.95
CA LEU A 280 -1.00 4.86 -30.62
C LEU A 280 -0.54 4.11 -31.88
N GLY A 281 0.36 3.14 -31.71
CA GLY A 281 0.91 2.28 -32.77
C GLY A 281 -0.15 1.60 -33.65
N SER A 282 -1.25 1.12 -33.06
CA SER A 282 -2.40 0.53 -33.74
C SER A 282 -3.23 1.52 -34.57
N GLY A 283 -3.00 2.82 -34.36
CA GLY A 283 -3.79 3.90 -34.92
C GLY A 283 -4.93 4.39 -34.01
N ARG A 284 -5.13 3.78 -32.83
CA ARG A 284 -6.06 4.25 -31.80
C ARG A 284 -5.70 5.67 -31.36
N MET A 285 -6.71 6.50 -31.10
CA MET A 285 -6.52 7.83 -30.53
C MET A 285 -6.82 7.80 -29.03
N ILE A 286 -5.95 8.41 -28.22
CA ILE A 286 -6.10 8.55 -26.78
C ILE A 286 -6.07 10.02 -26.40
N GLU A 287 -7.00 10.44 -25.54
CA GLU A 287 -6.91 11.73 -24.86
C GLU A 287 -5.89 11.63 -23.72
N ALA A 288 -4.73 12.25 -23.92
CA ALA A 288 -3.63 12.28 -22.98
C ALA A 288 -3.41 13.69 -22.43
N TRP A 289 -2.80 13.76 -21.26
CA TRP A 289 -2.19 14.97 -20.70
C TRP A 289 -0.68 14.79 -20.86
N THR A 290 -0.02 15.76 -21.47
CA THR A 290 1.34 15.58 -22.00
C THR A 290 2.24 16.72 -21.59
N PHE A 291 3.53 16.43 -21.46
CA PHE A 291 4.56 17.46 -21.47
C PHE A 291 5.02 17.70 -22.91
N ASN A 292 4.93 18.95 -23.36
CA ASN A 292 5.34 19.38 -24.71
C ASN A 292 4.60 18.68 -25.88
N GLY A 293 3.41 18.13 -25.64
CA GLY A 293 2.56 17.56 -26.70
C GLY A 293 2.95 16.17 -27.19
N GLN A 294 3.77 15.44 -26.42
CA GLN A 294 4.19 14.08 -26.73
C GLN A 294 4.10 13.17 -25.52
N PHE A 295 4.07 11.86 -25.79
CA PHE A 295 4.17 10.81 -24.79
C PHE A 295 5.23 9.76 -25.20
N PRO A 296 6.12 9.34 -24.29
CA PRO A 296 6.42 10.00 -23.01
C PRO A 296 6.85 11.47 -23.21
N GLY A 297 6.86 12.24 -22.12
CA GLY A 297 7.41 13.60 -22.11
C GLY A 297 8.86 13.64 -22.62
N PRO A 298 9.38 14.82 -23.00
CA PRO A 298 10.73 14.94 -23.54
C PRO A 298 11.80 14.44 -22.56
N PRO A 299 12.85 13.74 -23.04
CA PRO A 299 13.96 13.34 -22.19
C PRO A 299 14.74 14.54 -21.69
N LEU A 300 14.89 14.65 -20.38
CA LEU A 300 15.77 15.60 -19.73
C LEU A 300 17.09 14.89 -19.45
N VAL A 301 18.15 15.24 -20.17
CA VAL A 301 19.46 14.60 -20.03
C VAL A 301 20.45 15.61 -19.46
N VAL A 302 20.98 15.28 -18.28
CA VAL A 302 21.88 16.12 -17.51
C VAL A 302 23.11 15.31 -17.09
N ASN A 303 24.12 15.97 -16.55
CA ASN A 303 25.31 15.36 -16.00
C ASN A 303 25.33 15.57 -14.48
N LYS A 304 25.89 14.60 -13.75
CA LYS A 304 26.21 14.77 -12.33
C LYS A 304 27.00 16.07 -12.12
N GLY A 305 26.58 16.87 -11.15
CA GLY A 305 27.14 18.19 -10.85
C GLY A 305 26.47 19.36 -11.57
N ASP A 306 25.64 19.11 -12.59
CA ASP A 306 24.92 20.19 -13.28
C ASP A 306 23.96 20.91 -12.32
N LEU A 307 23.95 22.25 -12.38
CA LEU A 307 22.85 23.06 -11.88
C LEU A 307 21.72 23.05 -12.92
N VAL A 308 20.64 22.34 -12.61
CA VAL A 308 19.49 22.16 -13.49
C VAL A 308 18.43 23.20 -13.16
N GLU A 309 17.82 23.78 -14.18
CA GLU A 309 16.64 24.63 -14.05
C GLU A 309 15.53 24.13 -14.99
N VAL A 310 14.35 23.84 -14.44
CA VAL A 310 13.19 23.39 -15.23
C VAL A 310 12.00 24.28 -14.94
N LYS A 311 11.50 24.95 -15.98
CA LYS A 311 10.27 25.73 -15.91
C LYS A 311 9.07 24.87 -16.33
N LEU A 312 8.15 24.63 -15.41
CA LEU A 312 6.84 24.05 -15.69
C LEU A 312 5.84 25.15 -16.03
N VAL A 313 5.08 24.99 -17.10
CA VAL A 313 3.98 25.88 -17.50
C VAL A 313 2.73 25.04 -17.69
N ASN A 314 1.66 25.35 -16.95
CA ASN A 314 0.37 24.68 -17.13
C ASN A 314 -0.46 25.43 -18.18
N ILE A 315 -0.79 24.77 -19.28
CA ILE A 315 -1.59 25.37 -20.35
C ILE A 315 -3.09 25.22 -20.08
N ASP A 316 -3.56 24.01 -19.85
CA ASP A 316 -5.01 23.70 -19.82
C ASP A 316 -5.42 22.51 -18.93
N ILE A 317 -4.55 22.11 -17.98
CA ILE A 317 -4.87 21.10 -16.97
C ILE A 317 -5.55 21.78 -15.78
N ASN A 318 -6.88 21.77 -15.78
CA ASN A 318 -7.73 22.57 -14.88
C ASN A 318 -7.47 22.33 -13.38
N GLN A 319 -7.08 21.11 -13.02
CA GLN A 319 -6.85 20.69 -11.63
C GLN A 319 -5.47 21.09 -11.11
N GLY A 320 -4.67 21.80 -11.90
CA GLY A 320 -3.29 22.11 -11.58
C GLY A 320 -2.35 20.95 -11.91
N VAL A 321 -1.04 21.22 -11.90
CA VAL A 321 0.04 20.24 -12.14
C VAL A 321 1.25 20.59 -11.27
N THR A 322 2.11 19.62 -11.03
CA THR A 322 3.45 19.82 -10.47
C THR A 322 4.47 18.96 -11.22
N LEU A 323 5.73 18.94 -10.79
CA LEU A 323 6.73 17.98 -11.21
C LEU A 323 7.41 17.39 -9.98
N HIS A 324 7.28 16.07 -9.81
CA HIS A 324 8.11 15.29 -8.91
C HIS A 324 9.27 14.64 -9.69
N TRP A 325 10.43 14.55 -9.05
CA TRP A 325 11.69 14.03 -9.61
C TRP A 325 11.95 12.65 -9.04
N HIS A 326 11.23 11.65 -9.58
CA HIS A 326 11.20 10.29 -9.03
C HIS A 326 12.60 9.67 -8.91
N GLY A 327 13.02 9.45 -7.66
CA GLY A 327 14.31 8.88 -7.30
C GLY A 327 15.49 9.86 -7.42
N VAL A 328 15.25 11.18 -7.39
CA VAL A 328 16.30 12.21 -7.37
C VAL A 328 16.31 12.90 -6.01
N ASP A 329 17.46 12.94 -5.35
CA ASP A 329 17.65 13.58 -4.04
C ASP A 329 17.68 15.12 -4.18
N VAL A 330 16.56 15.73 -4.55
CA VAL A 330 16.39 17.18 -4.64
C VAL A 330 16.24 17.81 -3.24
N PRO A 331 16.54 19.11 -3.06
CA PRO A 331 16.09 19.84 -1.88
C PRO A 331 14.57 19.81 -1.76
N ASN A 332 14.02 19.68 -0.56
CA ASN A 332 12.60 19.39 -0.36
C ASN A 332 11.64 20.43 -1.00
N ALA A 333 12.03 21.71 -1.11
CA ALA A 333 11.24 22.73 -1.80
C ALA A 333 11.05 22.48 -3.31
N GLU A 334 11.85 21.59 -3.89
CA GLU A 334 11.86 21.27 -5.32
C GLU A 334 11.18 19.92 -5.62
N ASP A 335 10.65 19.24 -4.60
CA ASP A 335 10.15 17.87 -4.68
C ASP A 335 8.80 17.72 -5.41
N GLY A 336 8.01 18.79 -5.50
CA GLY A 336 6.82 18.81 -6.35
C GLY A 336 5.51 18.36 -5.73
N VAL A 337 5.46 18.07 -4.43
CA VAL A 337 4.26 17.57 -3.75
C VAL A 337 3.30 18.72 -3.44
N ALA A 338 2.15 18.75 -4.12
CA ALA A 338 1.15 19.81 -3.96
C ALA A 338 0.52 19.81 -2.55
N GLY A 339 0.59 20.93 -1.83
CA GLY A 339 0.08 21.06 -0.46
C GLY A 339 1.06 20.62 0.63
N MET A 340 2.30 20.27 0.29
CA MET A 340 3.37 20.01 1.26
C MET A 340 4.66 20.73 0.92
N THR A 341 5.15 20.65 -0.33
CA THR A 341 6.41 21.30 -0.72
C THR A 341 6.20 22.50 -1.63
N GLN A 342 5.03 22.58 -2.28
CA GLN A 342 4.58 23.73 -3.07
C GLN A 342 3.05 23.72 -3.24
N ASP A 343 2.50 24.79 -3.81
CA ASP A 343 1.14 24.76 -4.37
C ASP A 343 1.13 24.18 -5.81
N ALA A 344 -0.02 23.64 -6.22
CA ALA A 344 -0.25 23.19 -7.58
C ALA A 344 -0.17 24.37 -8.58
N VAL A 345 0.45 24.14 -9.74
CA VAL A 345 0.56 25.15 -10.80
C VAL A 345 -0.73 25.18 -11.60
N MET A 346 -1.54 26.23 -11.44
CA MET A 346 -2.86 26.34 -12.08
C MET A 346 -2.75 26.73 -13.56
N PRO A 347 -3.80 26.53 -14.39
CA PRO A 347 -3.77 26.93 -15.79
C PRO A 347 -3.37 28.41 -15.99
N GLY A 348 -2.41 28.64 -16.88
CA GLY A 348 -1.83 29.96 -17.15
C GLY A 348 -0.65 30.34 -16.23
N GLU A 349 -0.39 29.56 -15.19
CA GLU A 349 0.72 29.77 -14.26
C GLU A 349 1.97 28.97 -14.65
N SER A 350 3.07 29.26 -13.95
CA SER A 350 4.33 28.54 -14.10
C SER A 350 5.09 28.44 -12.80
N HIS A 351 5.81 27.35 -12.61
CA HIS A 351 6.76 27.14 -11.51
C HIS A 351 8.15 26.84 -12.06
N THR A 352 9.21 27.18 -11.33
CA THR A 352 10.59 26.93 -11.77
C THR A 352 11.33 26.16 -10.70
N TYR A 353 11.70 24.94 -11.04
CA TYR A 353 12.51 24.05 -10.22
C TYR A 353 13.98 24.32 -10.47
N ARG A 354 14.79 24.33 -9.41
CA ARG A 354 16.22 24.56 -9.52
C ARG A 354 17.03 23.85 -8.43
N PHE A 355 17.88 22.92 -8.85
CA PHE A 355 18.69 22.07 -7.96
C PHE A 355 19.96 21.56 -8.65
N VAL A 356 20.91 21.09 -7.85
CA VAL A 356 22.13 20.41 -8.34
C VAL A 356 21.88 18.91 -8.27
N VAL A 357 22.16 18.19 -9.35
CA VAL A 357 22.06 16.72 -9.37
C VAL A 357 23.36 16.09 -8.92
N ASN A 358 23.30 15.17 -7.95
CA ASN A 358 24.50 14.59 -7.33
C ASN A 358 24.63 13.08 -7.55
N GLU A 359 23.53 12.40 -7.86
CA GLU A 359 23.53 11.01 -8.30
C GLU A 359 23.78 10.87 -9.81
N THR A 360 23.71 9.63 -10.29
CA THR A 360 23.73 9.25 -11.71
C THR A 360 22.69 8.14 -11.88
N GLY A 361 22.08 8.01 -13.05
CA GLY A 361 21.15 6.91 -13.29
C GLY A 361 20.00 7.22 -14.24
N SER A 362 19.08 6.25 -14.29
CA SER A 362 17.78 6.35 -14.95
C SER A 362 16.71 6.73 -13.93
N HIS A 363 16.30 8.00 -13.99
CA HIS A 363 15.21 8.57 -13.22
C HIS A 363 14.11 9.02 -14.18
N TRP A 364 13.03 9.52 -13.63
CA TRP A 364 11.91 10.04 -14.40
C TRP A 364 11.22 11.15 -13.62
N TYR A 365 10.37 11.88 -14.30
CA TYR A 365 9.57 12.94 -13.71
C TYR A 365 8.11 12.70 -14.02
N HIS A 366 7.22 13.06 -13.11
CA HIS A 366 5.78 12.99 -13.32
C HIS A 366 5.04 14.07 -12.52
N SER A 367 3.75 14.27 -12.82
CA SER A 367 2.92 15.16 -12.01
C SER A 367 2.64 14.55 -10.64
N HIS A 368 2.68 15.37 -9.58
CA HIS A 368 2.38 15.01 -8.20
C HIS A 368 1.25 15.90 -7.64
N GLN A 369 0.19 15.92 -8.45
CA GLN A 369 -1.11 16.55 -8.20
C GLN A 369 -2.12 15.60 -8.87
N LEU A 370 -2.98 14.95 -8.10
CA LEU A 370 -3.89 13.88 -8.52
C LEU A 370 -3.15 12.80 -9.29
N SER A 371 -2.03 12.32 -8.76
CA SER A 371 -1.10 11.40 -9.41
C SER A 371 -1.82 10.20 -10.03
N SER A 372 -2.78 9.61 -9.30
CA SER A 372 -3.62 8.49 -9.77
C SER A 372 -4.30 8.74 -11.12
N ILE A 373 -4.66 9.99 -11.41
CA ILE A 373 -5.28 10.42 -12.66
C ILE A 373 -4.23 10.95 -13.64
N GLN A 374 -3.34 11.84 -13.19
CA GLN A 374 -2.45 12.61 -14.06
C GLN A 374 -1.35 11.75 -14.67
N VAL A 375 -0.79 10.82 -13.91
CA VAL A 375 0.19 9.85 -14.39
C VAL A 375 -0.48 8.91 -15.40
N GLN A 376 -1.65 8.34 -15.06
CA GLN A 376 -2.42 7.48 -15.97
C GLN A 376 -2.78 8.20 -17.29
N LYS A 377 -3.04 9.52 -17.23
CA LYS A 377 -3.28 10.36 -18.41
C LYS A 377 -2.01 10.73 -19.19
N GLY A 378 -0.81 10.43 -18.69
CA GLY A 378 0.44 10.51 -19.44
C GLY A 378 1.37 11.65 -19.06
N LEU A 379 1.16 12.34 -17.93
CA LEU A 379 2.10 13.36 -17.43
C LEU A 379 3.33 12.72 -16.78
N VAL A 380 4.16 12.10 -17.61
CA VAL A 380 5.41 11.43 -17.23
C VAL A 380 6.50 11.71 -18.27
N GLY A 381 7.77 11.63 -17.89
CA GLY A 381 8.87 11.65 -18.85
C GLY A 381 10.23 11.27 -18.23
N PRO A 382 11.26 11.01 -19.05
CA PRO A 382 12.55 10.53 -18.54
C PRO A 382 13.46 11.64 -18.02
N PHE A 383 14.14 11.37 -16.92
CA PHE A 383 15.19 12.20 -16.34
C PHE A 383 16.49 11.38 -16.23
N ILE A 384 17.43 11.58 -17.14
CA ILE A 384 18.64 10.77 -17.23
C ILE A 384 19.85 11.58 -16.76
N ILE A 385 20.49 11.10 -15.70
CA ILE A 385 21.67 11.73 -15.12
C ILE A 385 22.90 10.92 -15.51
N LEU A 386 23.71 11.47 -16.40
CA LEU A 386 24.95 10.85 -16.85
C LEU A 386 26.08 11.14 -15.86
N PRO A 387 27.13 10.29 -15.82
CA PRO A 387 28.38 10.64 -15.17
C PRO A 387 28.93 12.01 -15.60
N GLU A 388 29.74 12.60 -14.74
CA GLU A 388 30.31 13.93 -14.93
C GLU A 388 31.02 14.04 -16.28
N ASN A 389 30.76 15.11 -17.02
CA ASN A 389 31.36 15.40 -18.34
C ASN A 389 31.12 14.33 -19.43
N GLN A 390 30.26 13.33 -19.21
CA GLN A 390 29.97 12.30 -20.20
C GLN A 390 28.94 12.78 -21.23
N LYS A 391 29.22 12.53 -22.51
CA LYS A 391 28.24 12.64 -23.60
C LYS A 391 27.78 11.25 -24.02
N ARG A 392 26.53 11.11 -24.46
CA ARG A 392 26.05 9.86 -25.08
C ARG A 392 26.91 9.53 -26.30
N SER A 393 27.45 8.31 -26.34
CA SER A 393 28.24 7.84 -27.48
C SER A 393 27.33 7.48 -28.65
N GLY A 394 27.75 7.80 -29.87
CA GLY A 394 27.07 7.34 -31.09
C GLY A 394 27.30 5.85 -31.39
N SER A 395 28.21 5.18 -30.66
CA SER A 395 28.49 3.73 -30.82
C SER A 395 27.58 2.82 -30.00
N THR A 396 26.77 3.39 -29.10
CA THR A 396 25.87 2.66 -28.21
C THR A 396 24.44 3.09 -28.50
N LEU A 397 23.52 2.13 -28.62
CA LEU A 397 22.09 2.42 -28.63
C LEU A 397 21.59 2.54 -27.19
N ASP A 398 21.42 3.77 -26.72
CA ASP A 398 20.85 4.07 -25.40
C ASP A 398 19.37 4.49 -25.56
N LEU A 399 18.45 3.60 -25.22
CA LEU A 399 17.00 3.76 -25.40
C LEU A 399 16.29 3.67 -24.05
N THR A 400 15.53 4.72 -23.70
CA THR A 400 14.55 4.65 -22.62
C THR A 400 13.19 4.25 -23.18
N THR A 401 12.49 3.33 -22.51
CA THR A 401 11.13 2.92 -22.88
C THR A 401 10.24 2.81 -21.65
N PHE A 402 9.01 3.29 -21.78
CA PHE A 402 8.02 3.34 -20.71
C PHE A 402 6.94 2.28 -20.94
N ALA A 403 6.75 1.35 -19.99
CA ALA A 403 5.50 0.61 -19.91
C ALA A 403 4.44 1.50 -19.25
N HIS A 404 3.29 1.60 -19.90
CA HIS A 404 2.21 2.49 -19.46
C HIS A 404 0.83 1.89 -19.73
N ASP A 405 -0.11 2.16 -18.83
CA ASP A 405 -1.49 1.71 -18.93
C ASP A 405 -2.41 2.90 -19.15
N TRP A 406 -3.05 2.92 -20.31
CA TRP A 406 -4.07 3.90 -20.66
C TRP A 406 -5.45 3.40 -20.24
N ALA A 407 -6.18 4.18 -19.45
CA ALA A 407 -7.60 3.93 -19.21
C ALA A 407 -8.42 4.38 -20.43
N THR A 408 -9.17 3.44 -21.03
CA THR A 408 -10.13 3.71 -22.11
C THR A 408 -11.53 3.23 -21.72
N PRO A 409 -12.58 3.68 -22.42
CA PRO A 409 -13.95 3.21 -22.16
C PRO A 409 -14.13 1.68 -22.30
N GLU A 410 -13.29 1.03 -23.09
CA GLU A 410 -13.30 -0.42 -23.34
C GLU A 410 -12.42 -1.20 -22.36
N GLY A 411 -11.71 -0.53 -21.46
CA GLY A 411 -10.77 -1.12 -20.51
C GLY A 411 -9.38 -0.51 -20.60
N THR A 412 -8.38 -1.25 -20.12
CA THR A 412 -6.98 -0.79 -20.10
C THR A 412 -6.26 -1.17 -21.39
N VAL A 413 -5.48 -0.23 -21.94
CA VAL A 413 -4.55 -0.46 -23.05
C VAL A 413 -3.13 -0.27 -22.57
N THR A 414 -2.35 -1.35 -22.56
CA THR A 414 -0.93 -1.32 -22.22
C THR A 414 -0.10 -0.91 -23.44
N THR A 415 0.87 -0.02 -23.25
CA THR A 415 1.82 0.41 -24.30
C THR A 415 3.27 0.31 -23.83
N LEU A 416 4.19 0.16 -24.78
CA LEU A 416 5.59 0.57 -24.63
C LEU A 416 5.78 1.87 -25.39
N ASP A 417 6.06 2.94 -24.66
CA ASP A 417 5.96 4.32 -25.13
C ASP A 417 4.56 4.56 -25.71
N ALA A 418 4.45 5.11 -26.93
CA ALA A 418 3.16 5.26 -27.61
C ALA A 418 2.72 4.02 -28.43
N ALA A 419 3.41 2.87 -28.32
CA ALA A 419 3.07 1.69 -29.11
C ALA A 419 2.32 0.63 -28.28
N ASP A 420 1.10 0.31 -28.72
CA ASP A 420 0.27 -0.83 -28.28
C ASP A 420 0.44 -2.05 -29.20
N THR A 421 1.43 -2.02 -30.09
CA THR A 421 1.76 -3.09 -31.04
C THR A 421 3.28 -3.29 -31.11
N LEU A 422 3.71 -4.40 -31.67
CA LEU A 422 5.12 -4.72 -31.85
C LEU A 422 5.85 -3.68 -32.71
N GLN A 423 6.93 -3.13 -32.17
CA GLN A 423 7.86 -2.26 -32.89
C GLN A 423 9.03 -3.05 -33.48
N ARG A 424 9.64 -2.52 -34.54
CA ARG A 424 10.84 -3.08 -35.16
C ARG A 424 11.93 -2.02 -35.25
N LYS A 425 13.15 -2.33 -34.82
CA LYS A 425 14.30 -1.43 -34.86
C LYS A 425 15.50 -2.11 -35.52
N ALA A 426 16.08 -1.43 -36.52
CA ALA A 426 17.31 -1.88 -37.16
C ALA A 426 18.52 -1.53 -36.28
N VAL A 427 19.30 -2.52 -35.86
CA VAL A 427 20.50 -2.36 -35.03
C VAL A 427 21.61 -3.24 -35.58
N LYS A 428 22.78 -2.65 -35.84
CA LYS A 428 23.92 -3.38 -36.40
C LYS A 428 24.46 -4.39 -35.36
N PRO A 429 24.77 -5.63 -35.76
CA PRO A 429 25.49 -6.56 -34.89
C PRO A 429 26.78 -5.96 -34.34
N GLY A 430 27.13 -6.29 -33.10
CA GLY A 430 28.26 -5.73 -32.36
C GLY A 430 27.99 -4.36 -31.70
N THR A 431 26.84 -3.73 -31.97
CA THR A 431 26.44 -2.49 -31.27
C THR A 431 26.09 -2.80 -29.82
N GLU A 432 26.63 -2.05 -28.86
CA GLU A 432 26.17 -2.11 -27.48
C GLU A 432 24.80 -1.47 -27.35
N VAL A 433 23.88 -2.13 -26.65
CA VAL A 433 22.52 -1.67 -26.41
C VAL A 433 22.31 -1.51 -24.90
N ARG A 434 21.84 -0.35 -24.47
CA ARG A 434 21.32 -0.08 -23.12
C ARG A 434 19.84 0.24 -23.24
N LEU A 435 19.00 -0.58 -22.62
CA LEU A 435 17.57 -0.38 -22.52
C LEU A 435 17.25 0.09 -21.10
N ARG A 436 16.76 1.31 -20.96
CA ARG A 436 16.30 1.86 -19.68
C ARG A 436 14.80 1.63 -19.59
N LEU A 437 14.42 0.54 -18.95
CA LEU A 437 13.04 0.11 -18.79
C LEU A 437 12.43 0.87 -17.62
N VAL A 438 11.32 1.55 -17.85
CA VAL A 438 10.57 2.30 -16.83
C VAL A 438 9.16 1.75 -16.76
N ASN A 439 8.66 1.45 -15.56
CA ASN A 439 7.24 1.19 -15.35
C ASN A 439 6.56 2.46 -14.83
N ALA A 440 5.78 3.15 -15.67
CA ALA A 440 5.00 4.32 -15.28
C ALA A 440 3.54 3.99 -14.95
N SER A 441 3.14 2.71 -15.03
CA SER A 441 1.83 2.25 -14.58
C SER A 441 1.77 2.08 -13.07
N SER A 442 0.56 2.09 -12.51
CA SER A 442 0.31 1.66 -11.13
C SER A 442 0.52 0.15 -10.96
N GLU A 443 0.15 -0.63 -11.97
CA GLU A 443 0.32 -2.08 -11.97
C GLU A 443 1.76 -2.50 -12.24
N THR A 444 2.19 -3.58 -11.57
CA THR A 444 3.50 -4.19 -11.81
C THR A 444 3.60 -4.78 -13.21
N LYS A 445 4.71 -4.51 -13.90
CA LYS A 445 4.97 -4.97 -15.26
C LYS A 445 6.05 -6.04 -15.30
N MET A 446 5.84 -7.02 -16.17
CA MET A 446 6.76 -8.12 -16.41
C MET A 446 7.42 -7.91 -17.77
N PHE A 447 8.70 -7.57 -17.80
CA PHE A 447 9.47 -7.45 -19.03
C PHE A 447 10.22 -8.75 -19.32
N THR A 448 10.41 -9.05 -20.61
CA THR A 448 11.26 -10.15 -21.07
C THR A 448 12.18 -9.69 -22.16
N LEU A 449 13.39 -10.26 -22.19
CA LEU A 449 14.33 -10.09 -23.28
C LEU A 449 14.79 -11.47 -23.74
N ASN A 450 14.60 -11.76 -25.02
CA ASN A 450 14.96 -13.05 -25.62
C ASN A 450 15.81 -12.86 -26.88
N GLY A 451 16.61 -13.87 -27.23
CA GLY A 451 17.48 -13.88 -28.42
C GLY A 451 18.94 -13.52 -28.14
N THR A 452 19.29 -13.13 -26.91
CA THR A 452 20.67 -12.90 -26.47
C THR A 452 20.79 -12.99 -24.94
N ALA A 453 21.99 -13.25 -24.46
CA ALA A 453 22.32 -13.05 -23.05
C ALA A 453 22.47 -11.55 -22.76
N TYR A 454 22.03 -11.12 -21.58
CA TYR A 454 22.05 -9.72 -21.17
C TYR A 454 22.43 -9.58 -19.70
N LYS A 455 22.58 -8.34 -19.24
CA LYS A 455 22.81 -8.03 -17.82
C LYS A 455 21.83 -6.95 -17.37
N VAL A 456 21.34 -7.05 -16.14
CA VAL A 456 20.71 -5.91 -15.47
C VAL A 456 21.85 -5.07 -14.89
N ALA A 457 22.16 -3.93 -15.53
CA ALA A 457 23.28 -3.09 -15.18
C ALA A 457 22.97 -2.13 -14.02
N ALA A 458 21.72 -1.68 -13.90
CA ALA A 458 21.27 -0.81 -12.82
C ALA A 458 19.80 -1.09 -12.47
N ILE A 459 19.43 -0.82 -11.23
CA ILE A 459 18.06 -0.83 -10.74
C ILE A 459 17.80 0.51 -10.04
N ASP A 460 16.69 1.16 -10.36
CA ASP A 460 16.27 2.44 -9.78
C ASP A 460 17.40 3.49 -9.84
N GLY A 461 18.08 3.56 -10.99
CA GLY A 461 19.19 4.47 -11.22
C GLY A 461 20.54 4.04 -10.61
N ASN A 462 20.56 3.05 -9.72
CA ASN A 462 21.76 2.60 -9.01
C ASN A 462 22.43 1.42 -9.71
N ASP A 463 23.73 1.53 -10.01
CA ASP A 463 24.49 0.49 -10.69
C ASP A 463 24.60 -0.80 -9.84
N ILE A 464 24.43 -1.95 -10.49
CA ILE A 464 24.68 -3.26 -9.89
C ILE A 464 26.18 -3.55 -9.93
N HIS A 465 26.73 -3.98 -8.80
CA HIS A 465 28.13 -4.40 -8.71
C HIS A 465 28.35 -5.76 -9.39
N GLU A 466 29.24 -5.77 -10.40
CA GLU A 466 29.62 -6.94 -11.21
C GLU A 466 28.42 -7.81 -11.67
N PRO A 467 27.52 -7.27 -12.50
CA PRO A 467 26.30 -7.98 -12.88
C PRO A 467 26.60 -9.21 -13.74
N GLY A 468 25.96 -10.32 -13.39
CA GLY A 468 26.06 -11.61 -14.09
C GLY A 468 25.23 -11.66 -15.37
N ALA A 469 25.57 -12.54 -16.31
CA ALA A 469 24.74 -12.76 -17.50
C ALA A 469 23.43 -13.47 -17.14
N LEU A 470 22.33 -13.02 -17.72
CA LEU A 470 20.99 -13.57 -17.58
C LEU A 470 20.49 -14.09 -18.94
N THR A 471 19.71 -15.15 -18.87
CA THR A 471 18.84 -15.67 -19.95
C THR A 471 17.51 -16.09 -19.32
N ASP A 472 16.45 -16.21 -20.12
CA ASP A 472 15.17 -16.81 -19.70
C ASP A 472 14.60 -16.24 -18.38
N SER A 473 14.85 -14.95 -18.13
CA SER A 473 14.46 -14.28 -16.89
C SER A 473 13.28 -13.35 -17.14
N LEU A 474 12.33 -13.33 -16.20
CA LEU A 474 11.20 -12.41 -16.17
C LEU A 474 11.56 -11.24 -15.26
N LEU A 475 11.69 -10.05 -15.84
CA LEU A 475 12.08 -8.83 -15.12
C LEU A 475 10.81 -8.16 -14.60
N ARG A 476 10.51 -8.39 -13.31
CA ARG A 476 9.36 -7.82 -12.63
C ARG A 476 9.69 -6.44 -12.10
N ILE A 477 8.99 -5.42 -12.57
CA ILE A 477 9.23 -4.01 -12.22
C ILE A 477 7.93 -3.44 -11.67
N GLY A 478 7.93 -3.07 -10.38
CA GLY A 478 6.80 -2.42 -9.72
C GLY A 478 6.49 -1.05 -10.31
N GLY A 479 5.31 -0.49 -10.03
CA GLY A 479 4.99 0.89 -10.42
C GLY A 479 6.08 1.85 -9.95
N GLY A 480 6.57 2.71 -10.84
CA GLY A 480 7.68 3.64 -10.59
C GLY A 480 9.09 3.06 -10.57
N GLY A 481 9.24 1.73 -10.64
CA GLY A 481 10.54 1.06 -10.71
C GLY A 481 11.21 1.16 -12.09
N ARG A 482 12.55 1.04 -12.13
CA ARG A 482 13.35 1.10 -13.37
C ARG A 482 14.46 0.08 -13.39
N PHE A 483 14.64 -0.63 -14.50
CA PHE A 483 15.81 -1.48 -14.75
C PHE A 483 16.57 -1.01 -15.99
N ASP A 484 17.88 -0.91 -15.90
CA ASP A 484 18.75 -0.74 -17.07
C ASP A 484 19.29 -2.10 -17.51
N VAL A 485 18.96 -2.53 -18.71
CA VAL A 485 19.40 -3.80 -19.30
C VAL A 485 20.43 -3.53 -20.40
N ILE A 486 21.55 -4.25 -20.36
CA ILE A 486 22.61 -4.14 -21.37
C ILE A 486 22.87 -5.47 -22.08
N PHE A 487 23.12 -5.38 -23.38
CA PHE A 487 23.60 -6.50 -24.20
C PHE A 487 24.34 -5.98 -25.44
N THR A 488 25.13 -6.85 -26.07
CA THR A 488 25.69 -6.59 -27.38
C THR A 488 24.78 -7.20 -28.44
N MET A 489 24.38 -6.40 -29.44
CA MET A 489 23.48 -6.86 -30.50
C MET A 489 24.10 -8.05 -31.26
N PRO A 490 23.45 -9.23 -31.28
CA PRO A 490 23.93 -10.39 -32.02
C PRO A 490 23.53 -10.33 -33.51
N GLU A 491 23.93 -11.34 -34.28
CA GLU A 491 23.49 -11.53 -35.67
C GLU A 491 22.00 -11.93 -35.78
N THR A 492 21.45 -12.54 -34.73
CA THR A 492 20.05 -12.95 -34.63
C THR A 492 19.15 -11.85 -34.06
N PRO A 493 17.84 -11.88 -34.30
CA PRO A 493 16.91 -10.93 -33.69
C PRO A 493 16.89 -11.04 -32.16
N VAL A 494 16.69 -9.91 -31.48
CA VAL A 494 16.47 -9.81 -30.03
C VAL A 494 15.08 -9.21 -29.80
N THR A 495 14.26 -9.82 -28.96
CA THR A 495 12.89 -9.37 -28.68
C THR A 495 12.77 -8.92 -27.23
N LEU A 496 12.50 -7.63 -27.02
CA LEU A 496 11.97 -7.10 -25.76
C LEU A 496 10.44 -7.18 -25.84
N ALA A 497 9.77 -7.69 -24.80
CA ALA A 497 8.31 -7.72 -24.76
C ALA A 497 7.79 -7.59 -23.33
N LEU A 498 6.57 -7.08 -23.20
CA LEU A 498 5.79 -7.23 -21.98
C LEU A 498 5.22 -8.65 -21.95
N TYR A 499 5.41 -9.34 -20.83
CA TYR A 499 4.91 -10.68 -20.59
C TYR A 499 3.45 -10.62 -20.17
N ASP A 500 2.57 -10.87 -21.13
CA ASP A 500 1.15 -11.11 -20.93
C ASP A 500 0.72 -12.15 -21.97
N GLU A 501 -0.17 -13.07 -21.59
CA GLU A 501 -0.69 -14.12 -22.48
C GLU A 501 -1.42 -13.54 -23.71
N ASN A 502 -1.81 -12.26 -23.66
CA ASN A 502 -2.62 -11.61 -24.69
C ASN A 502 -2.00 -10.37 -25.38
N THR A 503 -0.80 -9.90 -25.00
CA THR A 503 -0.24 -8.67 -25.60
C THR A 503 0.84 -8.92 -26.64
N GLU A 504 0.75 -8.21 -27.77
CA GLU A 504 1.79 -8.13 -28.81
C GLU A 504 2.72 -6.91 -28.60
N VAL A 505 2.81 -6.35 -27.39
CA VAL A 505 3.58 -5.13 -27.10
C VAL A 505 5.05 -5.49 -26.88
N GLY A 506 5.94 -4.92 -27.71
CA GLY A 506 7.36 -5.22 -27.64
C GLY A 506 8.18 -4.47 -28.68
N ILE A 507 9.49 -4.68 -28.65
CA ILE A 507 10.45 -4.14 -29.60
C ILE A 507 11.33 -5.29 -30.09
N VAL A 508 11.35 -5.52 -31.40
CA VAL A 508 12.29 -6.45 -32.05
C VAL A 508 13.46 -5.66 -32.62
N PHE A 509 14.65 -5.98 -32.13
CA PHE A 509 15.91 -5.49 -32.67
C PHE A 509 16.45 -6.53 -33.67
N SER A 510 16.82 -6.11 -34.87
CA SER A 510 17.49 -6.97 -35.86
C SER A 510 18.39 -6.14 -36.77
N LYS A 511 19.32 -6.78 -37.50
CA LYS A 511 20.26 -6.07 -38.39
C LYS A 511 19.59 -5.17 -39.44
N ASP A 512 18.39 -5.52 -39.88
CA ASP A 512 17.64 -4.93 -41.00
C ASP A 512 16.25 -4.42 -40.60
N GLY A 513 15.85 -4.55 -39.34
CA GLY A 513 14.50 -4.26 -38.86
C GLY A 513 13.41 -5.22 -39.34
N GLN A 514 13.77 -6.36 -39.94
CA GLN A 514 12.82 -7.38 -40.46
C GLN A 514 12.83 -8.70 -39.67
N GLY A 515 13.57 -8.77 -38.56
CA GLY A 515 13.72 -9.99 -37.76
C GLY A 515 12.41 -10.49 -37.17
N LYS A 516 12.18 -11.80 -37.07
CA LYS A 516 10.94 -12.33 -36.46
C LYS A 516 10.91 -12.06 -34.95
N ALA A 517 9.74 -11.75 -34.42
CA ALA A 517 9.53 -11.61 -32.98
C ALA A 517 9.51 -12.98 -32.31
N GLU A 518 10.24 -13.13 -31.23
CA GLU A 518 10.30 -14.35 -30.43
C GLU A 518 10.27 -14.00 -28.93
N PRO A 519 9.12 -13.54 -28.41
CA PRO A 519 9.00 -13.22 -26.99
C PRO A 519 9.19 -14.46 -26.13
N LEU A 520 9.75 -14.27 -24.94
CA LEU A 520 9.95 -15.35 -23.99
C LEU A 520 8.59 -15.79 -23.43
N LYS A 521 8.25 -17.08 -23.56
CA LYS A 521 6.96 -17.64 -23.09
C LYS A 521 6.99 -18.19 -21.68
N LYS A 522 8.17 -18.42 -21.13
CA LYS A 522 8.37 -18.95 -19.78
C LYS A 522 9.76 -18.56 -19.30
N GLY A 523 9.86 -18.17 -18.05
CA GLY A 523 11.13 -17.84 -17.42
C GLY A 523 11.04 -17.95 -15.91
N THR A 524 12.16 -17.70 -15.25
CA THR A 524 12.23 -17.54 -13.79
C THR A 524 12.12 -16.05 -13.46
N VAL A 525 11.34 -15.69 -12.45
CA VAL A 525 11.29 -14.31 -11.97
C VAL A 525 12.67 -13.92 -11.46
N PHE A 526 13.19 -12.81 -11.96
CA PHE A 526 14.48 -12.27 -11.57
C PHE A 526 14.44 -11.81 -10.11
N ASP A 527 15.40 -12.29 -9.30
CA ASP A 527 15.56 -11.89 -7.90
C ASP A 527 16.76 -10.95 -7.74
N PRO A 528 16.55 -9.65 -7.50
CA PRO A 528 17.64 -8.69 -7.35
C PRO A 528 18.44 -8.89 -6.06
N THR A 529 17.90 -9.56 -5.03
CA THR A 529 18.55 -9.68 -3.71
C THR A 529 19.76 -10.62 -3.70
N SER A 530 19.87 -11.46 -4.72
CA SER A 530 20.95 -12.43 -4.90
C SER A 530 21.78 -12.20 -6.17
N TYR A 531 21.52 -11.12 -6.90
CA TYR A 531 22.14 -10.82 -8.19
C TYR A 531 23.33 -9.85 -8.09
N GLY A 532 24.33 -10.02 -8.95
CA GLY A 532 25.62 -9.32 -8.86
C GLY A 532 26.53 -9.91 -7.79
N THR A 533 27.60 -9.21 -7.44
CA THR A 533 28.52 -9.64 -6.37
C THR A 533 28.50 -8.68 -5.19
N PRO A 534 28.67 -9.15 -3.95
CA PRO A 534 28.76 -8.28 -2.78
C PRO A 534 29.84 -7.20 -2.90
N ALA A 535 29.50 -6.00 -2.46
CA ALA A 535 30.40 -4.86 -2.35
C ALA A 535 30.17 -4.14 -1.01
N PRO A 536 31.07 -3.24 -0.58
CA PRO A 536 30.87 -2.45 0.62
C PRO A 536 29.56 -1.65 0.57
N SER A 537 28.79 -1.69 1.65
CA SER A 537 27.58 -0.90 1.87
C SER A 537 27.79 0.00 3.10
N PRO A 538 27.22 1.23 3.14
CA PRO A 538 27.29 2.08 4.32
C PRO A 538 26.64 1.46 5.57
N PHE A 539 25.73 0.50 5.36
CA PHE A 539 25.04 -0.22 6.43
C PHE A 539 25.47 -1.69 6.44
N GLY A 540 25.84 -2.19 7.61
CA GLY A 540 26.29 -3.56 7.83
C GLY A 540 25.78 -4.13 9.14
N PRO A 541 26.19 -5.36 9.51
CA PRO A 541 25.70 -6.06 10.70
C PRO A 541 25.98 -5.34 12.04
N LEU A 542 26.93 -4.42 12.06
CA LEU A 542 27.33 -3.63 13.24
C LEU A 542 26.75 -2.21 13.24
N THR A 543 25.93 -1.86 12.24
CA THR A 543 25.27 -0.54 12.20
C THR A 543 24.37 -0.39 13.42
N VAL A 544 24.54 0.72 14.12
CA VAL A 544 23.63 1.17 15.17
C VAL A 544 22.59 2.06 14.50
N PHE A 545 21.31 1.79 14.77
CA PHE A 545 20.20 2.55 14.22
C PHE A 545 19.62 3.48 15.29
N ASP A 546 19.53 4.76 14.96
CA ASP A 546 18.96 5.78 15.84
C ASP A 546 17.43 5.70 15.86
N ARG A 547 16.84 5.25 14.75
CA ARG A 547 15.39 5.07 14.55
C ARG A 547 15.10 3.72 13.95
N GLN A 548 14.06 3.05 14.45
CA GLN A 548 13.58 1.76 13.97
C GLN A 548 12.06 1.77 13.84
N PHE A 549 11.57 1.75 12.61
CA PHE A 549 10.15 1.74 12.29
C PHE A 549 9.69 0.35 11.85
N THR A 550 8.43 0.02 12.14
CA THR A 550 7.76 -1.18 11.59
C THR A 550 6.49 -0.73 10.89
N LEU A 551 6.37 -1.09 9.61
CA LEU A 551 5.28 -0.70 8.73
C LEU A 551 4.63 -1.94 8.16
N ILE A 552 3.41 -2.20 8.64
CA ILE A 552 2.60 -3.34 8.25
C ILE A 552 1.64 -2.86 7.16
N LEU A 553 1.80 -3.41 5.97
CA LEU A 553 0.98 -3.12 4.80
C LEU A 553 -0.22 -4.04 4.82
N ASP A 554 -1.37 -3.48 5.19
CA ASP A 554 -2.63 -4.15 5.34
C ASP A 554 -3.65 -3.60 4.34
N GLN A 555 -4.85 -4.13 4.41
CA GLN A 555 -6.00 -3.62 3.68
C GLN A 555 -7.22 -3.66 4.59
N LEU A 556 -8.15 -2.75 4.32
CA LEU A 556 -9.48 -2.78 4.89
C LEU A 556 -10.43 -3.16 3.76
N TYR A 557 -11.09 -4.31 3.88
CA TYR A 557 -11.93 -4.86 2.81
C TYR A 557 -13.09 -3.93 2.45
N VAL A 558 -13.58 -3.20 3.45
CA VAL A 558 -14.58 -2.15 3.28
C VAL A 558 -14.28 -1.07 4.31
N GLY A 559 -14.06 0.16 3.85
CA GLY A 559 -13.90 1.34 4.69
C GLY A 559 -14.57 2.56 4.06
N ASN A 560 -14.76 3.60 4.87
CA ASN A 560 -15.22 4.90 4.39
C ASN A 560 -14.02 5.86 4.38
N TYR A 561 -13.78 6.51 3.24
CA TYR A 561 -12.65 7.39 3.00
C TYR A 561 -13.10 8.57 2.16
N ASP A 562 -12.87 9.78 2.67
CA ASP A 562 -13.31 11.05 2.08
C ASP A 562 -14.78 11.02 1.56
N GLY A 563 -15.69 10.57 2.43
CA GLY A 563 -17.12 10.49 2.09
C GLY A 563 -17.52 9.44 1.05
N LYS A 564 -16.64 8.50 0.70
CA LYS A 564 -16.90 7.38 -0.20
C LYS A 564 -16.63 6.05 0.49
N THR A 565 -17.30 4.98 0.06
CA THR A 565 -17.02 3.62 0.52
C THR A 565 -16.19 2.89 -0.51
N ALA A 566 -15.07 2.31 -0.09
CA ALA A 566 -14.16 1.56 -0.95
C ALA A 566 -13.43 0.46 -0.16
N GLN A 567 -12.71 -0.41 -0.87
CA GLN A 567 -11.60 -1.15 -0.24
C GLN A 567 -10.47 -0.15 -0.02
N LEU A 568 -9.86 -0.15 1.16
CA LEU A 568 -8.79 0.78 1.51
C LEU A 568 -7.47 0.04 1.71
N TRP A 569 -6.37 0.76 1.55
CA TRP A 569 -5.02 0.24 1.65
C TRP A 569 -4.32 0.95 2.80
N ALA A 570 -3.96 0.17 3.82
CA ALA A 570 -3.62 0.70 5.14
C ALA A 570 -2.15 0.44 5.47
N ILE A 571 -1.56 1.37 6.21
CA ILE A 571 -0.24 1.22 6.83
C ILE A 571 -0.45 1.24 8.33
N ASN A 572 -0.03 0.17 9.01
CA ASN A 572 -0.25 -0.03 10.45
C ASN A 572 -1.73 0.02 10.86
N GLY A 573 -2.63 -0.43 9.98
CA GLY A 573 -4.07 -0.48 10.24
C GLY A 573 -4.81 0.83 9.95
N GLU A 574 -4.07 1.90 9.68
CA GLU A 574 -4.59 3.24 9.43
C GLU A 574 -4.43 3.67 7.96
N VAL A 575 -5.22 4.66 7.56
CA VAL A 575 -5.20 5.26 6.21
C VAL A 575 -4.94 6.76 6.35
N PHE A 576 -4.29 7.38 5.37
CA PHE A 576 -4.03 8.82 5.38
C PHE A 576 -5.33 9.63 5.67
N PRO A 577 -5.32 10.65 6.54
CA PRO A 577 -4.17 11.27 7.19
C PRO A 577 -3.76 10.67 8.54
N ASP A 578 -4.32 9.52 8.94
CA ASP A 578 -4.07 8.91 10.26
C ASP A 578 -2.91 7.91 10.26
N THR A 579 -2.34 7.62 9.09
CA THR A 579 -1.09 6.87 8.95
C THR A 579 0.04 7.56 9.74
N PRO A 580 0.82 6.81 10.56
CA PRO A 580 1.87 7.41 11.37
C PRO A 580 2.93 8.16 10.56
N THR A 581 3.23 9.38 10.97
CA THR A 581 4.37 10.17 10.51
C THR A 581 5.64 9.66 11.17
N LEU A 582 6.62 9.26 10.38
CA LEU A 582 7.93 8.78 10.82
C LEU A 582 8.83 9.99 11.11
N MET A 583 9.08 10.26 12.39
CA MET A 583 9.83 11.44 12.82
C MET A 583 11.31 11.12 12.98
N VAL A 584 12.16 11.94 12.34
CA VAL A 584 13.62 11.79 12.35
C VAL A 584 14.33 13.11 12.63
N GLU A 585 15.59 13.04 13.02
CA GLU A 585 16.53 14.16 13.01
C GLU A 585 17.54 14.04 11.87
N LYS A 586 18.06 15.17 11.41
CA LYS A 586 19.14 15.16 10.41
C LYS A 586 20.35 14.41 10.94
N GLY A 587 20.74 13.37 10.22
CA GLY A 587 21.86 12.50 10.56
C GLY A 587 21.46 11.17 11.21
N ASP A 588 20.19 10.99 11.58
CA ASP A 588 19.69 9.71 12.09
C ASP A 588 19.95 8.59 11.06
N ILE A 589 20.44 7.45 11.54
CA ILE A 589 20.49 6.21 10.76
C ILE A 589 19.21 5.43 11.03
N VAL A 590 18.38 5.32 10.01
CA VAL A 590 17.03 4.78 10.11
C VAL A 590 17.01 3.36 9.60
N LYS A 591 16.39 2.45 10.35
CA LYS A 591 15.96 1.14 9.86
C LYS A 591 14.45 1.09 9.77
N THR A 592 13.93 0.57 8.67
CA THR A 592 12.49 0.35 8.50
C THR A 592 12.24 -1.10 8.13
N THR A 593 11.30 -1.73 8.83
CA THR A 593 10.81 -3.06 8.53
C THR A 593 9.45 -2.96 7.85
N PHE A 594 9.38 -3.34 6.59
CA PHE A 594 8.12 -3.45 5.85
C PHE A 594 7.60 -4.87 5.88
N VAL A 595 6.30 -5.05 6.11
CA VAL A 595 5.64 -6.37 6.17
C VAL A 595 4.37 -6.33 5.33
N ASN A 596 4.31 -7.04 4.20
CA ASN A 596 3.11 -7.05 3.37
C ASN A 596 2.16 -8.19 3.76
N ARG A 597 1.09 -7.84 4.48
CA ARG A 597 0.02 -8.75 4.91
C ARG A 597 -1.24 -8.64 4.05
N SER A 598 -1.24 -7.81 3.02
CA SER A 598 -2.33 -7.68 2.06
C SER A 598 -2.27 -8.78 0.97
N TRP A 599 -3.21 -8.79 0.02
CA TRP A 599 -3.16 -9.67 -1.17
C TRP A 599 -2.59 -9.00 -2.42
N ALA A 600 -2.26 -7.71 -2.36
CA ALA A 600 -1.63 -7.01 -3.47
C ALA A 600 -0.15 -6.77 -3.20
N ASP A 601 0.65 -6.68 -4.25
CA ASP A 601 2.01 -6.16 -4.17
C ASP A 601 2.00 -4.64 -4.02
N HIS A 602 3.02 -4.13 -3.32
CA HIS A 602 3.16 -2.70 -3.04
C HIS A 602 4.55 -2.23 -3.45
N PRO A 603 4.69 -1.44 -4.54
CA PRO A 603 5.92 -0.71 -4.83
C PRO A 603 6.00 0.53 -3.93
N LEU A 604 6.61 0.41 -2.75
CA LEU A 604 6.75 1.55 -1.83
C LEU A 604 7.86 2.49 -2.30
N HIS A 605 7.49 3.72 -2.61
CA HIS A 605 8.38 4.78 -3.05
C HIS A 605 8.73 5.72 -1.90
N LEU A 606 10.03 5.99 -1.72
CA LEU A 606 10.56 6.99 -0.81
C LEU A 606 11.00 8.24 -1.59
N HIS A 607 10.57 9.41 -1.12
CA HIS A 607 11.01 10.68 -1.66
C HIS A 607 12.32 11.15 -1.00
N GLY A 608 13.17 11.81 -1.79
CA GLY A 608 14.38 12.50 -1.31
C GLY A 608 15.46 11.64 -0.65
N HIS A 609 15.28 10.32 -0.63
CA HIS A 609 16.14 9.33 -0.02
C HIS A 609 16.14 8.03 -0.80
N HIS A 610 17.22 7.27 -0.64
CA HIS A 610 17.34 5.93 -1.17
C HIS A 610 17.46 4.90 -0.05
N LEU A 611 16.69 3.82 -0.15
CA LEU A 611 16.73 2.69 0.76
C LEU A 611 17.80 1.68 0.36
N HIS A 612 18.55 1.20 1.34
CA HIS A 612 19.47 0.09 1.21
C HIS A 612 18.80 -1.17 1.78
N VAL A 613 18.59 -2.17 0.93
CA VAL A 613 17.99 -3.43 1.38
C VAL A 613 19.00 -4.21 2.21
N LEU A 614 18.65 -4.53 3.46
CA LEU A 614 19.48 -5.32 4.37
C LEU A 614 19.08 -6.79 4.33
N ARG A 615 17.78 -7.07 4.43
CA ARG A 615 17.23 -8.41 4.48
C ARG A 615 15.92 -8.51 3.71
N LYS A 616 15.68 -9.70 3.16
CA LYS A 616 14.40 -10.15 2.63
C LYS A 616 13.98 -11.43 3.36
N ASN A 617 12.79 -11.45 3.94
CA ASN A 617 12.23 -12.60 4.67
C ASN A 617 13.20 -13.14 5.74
N GLY A 618 13.81 -12.23 6.51
CA GLY A 618 14.79 -12.53 7.55
C GLY A 618 16.19 -12.94 7.05
N LYS A 619 16.39 -13.12 5.75
CA LYS A 619 17.68 -13.50 5.15
C LYS A 619 18.43 -12.25 4.66
N PRO A 620 19.72 -12.08 4.98
CA PRO A 620 20.54 -11.03 4.38
C PRO A 620 20.57 -11.16 2.86
N ILE A 621 20.62 -10.03 2.16
CA ILE A 621 20.91 -10.04 0.73
C ILE A 621 22.31 -10.61 0.47
N SER A 622 22.49 -11.31 -0.66
CA SER A 622 23.74 -11.99 -1.00
C SER A 622 24.37 -11.50 -2.31
N GLY A 623 23.66 -10.66 -3.06
CA GLY A 623 24.15 -10.04 -4.29
C GLY A 623 24.85 -8.71 -4.06
N SER A 624 24.80 -7.85 -5.09
CA SER A 624 25.19 -6.44 -5.00
C SER A 624 24.44 -5.72 -3.87
N PRO A 625 25.04 -4.72 -3.22
CA PRO A 625 24.26 -3.75 -2.44
C PRO A 625 23.09 -3.26 -3.30
N LEU A 626 21.88 -3.40 -2.76
CA LEU A 626 20.65 -3.06 -3.45
C LEU A 626 20.14 -1.74 -2.89
N VAL A 627 20.34 -0.68 -3.67
CA VAL A 627 19.93 0.70 -3.36
C VAL A 627 18.78 1.05 -4.28
N LEU A 628 17.65 1.43 -3.69
CA LEU A 628 16.40 1.67 -4.41
C LEU A 628 15.77 2.97 -3.92
N ASP A 629 14.92 3.58 -4.73
CA ASP A 629 13.92 4.55 -4.26
C ASP A 629 12.52 3.94 -4.26
N THR A 630 12.30 2.82 -4.97
CA THR A 630 11.01 2.12 -5.04
C THR A 630 11.19 0.64 -4.74
N LEU A 631 10.73 0.22 -3.56
CA LEU A 631 10.80 -1.18 -3.13
C LEU A 631 9.50 -1.92 -3.44
N LEU A 632 9.57 -2.89 -4.36
CA LEU A 632 8.45 -3.81 -4.62
C LEU A 632 8.38 -4.90 -3.54
N ILE A 633 7.25 -4.99 -2.86
CA ILE A 633 7.01 -5.95 -1.77
C ILE A 633 5.80 -6.81 -2.07
N ASP A 634 6.00 -8.12 -2.25
CA ASP A 634 4.91 -9.05 -2.55
C ASP A 634 4.13 -9.50 -1.30
N PRO A 635 2.89 -10.01 -1.47
CA PRO A 635 2.14 -10.63 -0.39
C PRO A 635 2.94 -11.72 0.33
N GLY A 636 3.09 -11.58 1.65
CA GLY A 636 3.88 -12.50 2.48
C GLY A 636 5.36 -12.18 2.55
N GLU A 637 5.82 -11.07 1.96
CA GLU A 637 7.21 -10.64 2.05
C GLU A 637 7.44 -9.64 3.18
N MET A 638 8.65 -9.69 3.72
CA MET A 638 9.18 -8.78 4.72
C MET A 638 10.53 -8.26 4.25
N TYR A 639 10.73 -6.96 4.33
CA TYR A 639 12.00 -6.32 4.03
C TYR A 639 12.48 -5.51 5.22
N GLU A 640 13.76 -5.67 5.57
CA GLU A 640 14.46 -4.74 6.44
C GLU A 640 15.35 -3.87 5.57
N VAL A 641 15.16 -2.56 5.65
CA VAL A 641 15.92 -1.57 4.89
C VAL A 641 16.55 -0.54 5.80
N ALA A 642 17.57 0.15 5.31
CA ALA A 642 18.15 1.28 6.01
C ALA A 642 18.43 2.45 5.09
N PHE A 643 18.40 3.66 5.65
CA PHE A 643 18.84 4.88 4.98
C PHE A 643 19.36 5.87 6.03
N ALA A 644 20.13 6.85 5.57
CA ALA A 644 20.54 7.96 6.41
C ALA A 644 19.58 9.12 6.19
N ALA A 645 19.04 9.70 7.26
CA ALA A 645 18.21 10.90 7.20
C ALA A 645 19.10 12.14 6.92
N ASN A 646 19.59 12.27 5.69
CA ASN A 646 20.57 13.29 5.28
C ASN A 646 19.99 14.43 4.42
N ASN A 647 18.73 14.33 3.97
CA ASN A 647 18.04 15.33 3.17
C ASN A 647 16.86 15.95 3.95
N PRO A 648 17.07 17.05 4.70
CA PRO A 648 16.02 17.65 5.54
C PRO A 648 14.78 18.04 4.75
N GLY A 649 13.60 17.77 5.31
CA GLY A 649 12.34 18.07 4.66
C GLY A 649 11.12 17.46 5.35
N LEU A 650 9.97 17.64 4.71
CA LEU A 650 8.78 16.82 4.88
C LEU A 650 8.61 16.02 3.59
N TRP A 651 8.70 14.70 3.69
CA TRP A 651 8.70 13.81 2.53
C TRP A 651 7.42 12.97 2.55
N MET A 652 6.68 12.99 1.43
CA MET A 652 5.51 12.16 1.24
C MET A 652 5.94 10.86 0.57
N ASP A 653 6.01 9.79 1.35
CA ASP A 653 6.32 8.46 0.86
C ASP A 653 5.03 7.69 0.63
N HIS A 654 4.96 6.83 -0.38
CA HIS A 654 3.67 6.19 -0.71
C HIS A 654 3.81 4.89 -1.49
N CYS A 655 2.73 4.13 -1.55
CA CYS A 655 2.63 3.05 -2.53
C CYS A 655 2.54 3.67 -3.94
N HIS A 656 3.41 3.26 -4.83
CA HIS A 656 3.41 3.71 -6.22
C HIS A 656 2.47 2.89 -7.11
N ASN A 657 1.65 2.02 -6.51
CA ASN A 657 0.31 1.77 -7.04
C ASN A 657 -0.54 2.98 -6.64
N LEU A 658 -0.72 3.90 -7.58
CA LEU A 658 -1.34 5.21 -7.31
C LEU A 658 -2.83 5.09 -6.95
N GLU A 659 -3.50 3.99 -7.32
CA GLU A 659 -4.85 3.71 -6.78
C GLU A 659 -4.75 3.40 -5.28
N HIS A 660 -3.77 2.60 -4.84
CA HIS A 660 -3.55 2.34 -3.42
C HIS A 660 -3.21 3.61 -2.64
N ALA A 661 -2.35 4.48 -3.18
CA ALA A 661 -2.03 5.77 -2.56
C ALA A 661 -3.28 6.65 -2.41
N SER A 662 -4.08 6.80 -3.48
CA SER A 662 -5.33 7.58 -3.47
C SER A 662 -6.40 7.04 -2.49
N LEU A 663 -6.28 5.77 -2.09
CA LEU A 663 -7.16 5.08 -1.16
C LEU A 663 -6.53 4.85 0.23
N GLY A 664 -5.51 5.64 0.57
CA GLY A 664 -5.01 5.79 1.93
C GLY A 664 -3.58 5.35 2.19
N MET A 665 -2.91 4.70 1.23
CA MET A 665 -1.58 4.09 1.44
C MET A 665 -0.42 5.07 1.21
N THR A 666 -0.47 6.15 1.98
CA THR A 666 0.54 7.22 2.02
C THR A 666 1.11 7.28 3.42
N MET A 667 2.38 7.63 3.57
CA MET A 667 3.06 7.88 4.84
C MET A 667 4.01 9.05 4.69
N HIS A 668 4.59 9.51 5.80
CA HIS A 668 5.48 10.66 5.76
C HIS A 668 6.74 10.42 6.56
N LEU A 669 7.88 10.77 5.98
CA LEU A 669 9.12 10.96 6.72
C LEU A 669 9.28 12.46 7.01
N ALA A 670 9.20 12.84 8.28
CA ALA A 670 9.27 14.23 8.70
C ALA A 670 10.54 14.50 9.52
N TYR A 671 11.25 15.56 9.16
CA TYR A 671 12.38 16.03 9.94
C TYR A 671 11.91 16.94 11.07
N ARG A 672 12.52 16.74 12.24
CA ARG A 672 12.30 17.61 13.38
C ARG A 672 12.59 19.07 13.00
N ASN A 673 11.67 19.96 13.41
CA ASN A 673 11.71 21.41 13.18
C ASN A 673 11.51 21.85 11.73
N VAL A 674 11.10 20.97 10.82
CA VAL A 674 10.66 21.39 9.48
C VAL A 674 9.15 21.61 9.50
N THR A 675 8.69 22.69 8.89
CA THR A 675 7.28 23.09 8.81
C THR A 675 6.90 23.39 7.37
N THR A 676 5.62 23.29 7.01
CA THR A 676 5.15 23.67 5.67
C THR A 676 4.14 24.82 5.76
N PRO A 677 4.22 25.82 4.86
CA PRO A 677 3.19 26.83 4.71
C PRO A 677 2.05 26.36 3.77
N PHE A 678 2.20 25.20 3.14
CA PHE A 678 1.25 24.68 2.15
C PHE A 678 0.20 23.80 2.84
N VAL A 679 -1.02 23.82 2.29
CA VAL A 679 -2.16 23.05 2.82
C VAL A 679 -2.90 22.35 1.69
N LEU A 680 -3.50 21.22 2.03
CA LEU A 680 -4.38 20.43 1.17
C LEU A 680 -5.78 21.03 1.08
N GLY A 681 -6.43 20.79 -0.07
CA GLY A 681 -7.84 21.11 -0.28
C GLY A 681 -8.17 22.60 -0.43
N GLY A 682 -9.44 22.93 -0.20
CA GLY A 682 -9.91 24.31 -0.05
C GLY A 682 -9.68 25.19 -1.27
N LYS A 683 -9.19 26.42 -1.02
CA LYS A 683 -8.89 27.39 -2.08
C LYS A 683 -7.55 27.13 -2.77
N SER A 684 -6.62 26.40 -2.15
CA SER A 684 -5.34 26.08 -2.77
C SER A 684 -5.49 25.04 -3.88
N GLY A 685 -6.51 24.17 -3.77
CA GLY A 685 -6.78 23.13 -4.78
C GLY A 685 -5.71 22.03 -4.82
N ASN A 686 -4.89 21.95 -3.77
CA ASN A 686 -3.81 20.97 -3.65
C ASN A 686 -4.36 19.59 -3.29
N HIS A 687 -4.03 18.60 -4.12
CA HIS A 687 -4.39 17.20 -3.97
C HIS A 687 -3.28 16.34 -4.59
N PRO A 688 -2.32 15.80 -3.83
CA PRO A 688 -1.24 14.97 -4.36
C PRO A 688 -1.72 13.73 -5.10
N GLU A 689 -2.64 12.96 -4.51
CA GLU A 689 -3.11 11.65 -5.01
C GLU A 689 -4.51 11.66 -5.62
#